data_AF-A0A1G1VUE2-F1
#
_entry.id   AF-A0A1G1VUE2-F1
#
_cell.length_a   1.000
_cell.length_b   1.000
_cell.length_c   1.000
_cell.angle_alpha   90.00
_cell.angle_beta   90.00
_cell.angle_gamma   90.00
#
_symmetry.space_group_name_H-M   'P 1'
#
loop_
_entity.id
_entity.type
_entity.pdbx_description
1 polymer ?
#
loop_
_entity_poly.entity_id
_entity_poly.type
_entity_poly.pdbx_seq_one_letter_code
_entity_poly.pdbx_strand_id
1 'polypeptide(L)'
;MNKTEGGQSGKIRSLVTAVAIFLPVYGVYVWTSPATVYWQDSGIFLAGIKALGIVYPPGFPLYVGLGWVWTRVLGTILGESVPFAKLVGAFSGLWGAGAAVLVGLTAQKIIRGVRENQGKGQDRSQRNVGDGVPAILVPVVVGLTLGFSYSLWAQSINAEVYSLIGFFTAFLFWGIVSVISEYGTEKEVETIEASLKRRMLLLSLLLGLSFANHPSAVVFLPAFFWFLGRLGLLPFQYQHVGGRRAYPSLGWRDWRRFLLVFVLAAVLPYLYLPIRSAAQPEYLWTNIDSLGSFVGHISGKVYLAGRDSLKLFDAQKLTSFPRLFFQEFFVVGIIIGLVGWNRLRKQGEKYGLVLEFGAVVAGFLYLLVSVYEQGTEYNYWLIPFYVWFSILIGLGIERAVAGRKRQLWLASFLGLAVLLPQMAVNWRLLNRHDYVLAREFGENLLGKLPSGSVLFTLGDQESAIPLYLQQVEGFRKDVVLVWDNSFTFNWKRERLAAEHPELVVPRAIGKNGVLSDEEAVGAIDEFIAKNIGEHDIFLITRNVIPVSEELFLIPDGTLWKVVKEPKAVIDLDHFSYSYSDPKRYLRPERAEHSMKRKNVLGDTIALERGGYSDQARTFELQAKKNLAEWCLGAEQEGKAIRVRETGGAIEDWQGDKLATCALEAYEGMLAIDPSFYHREIFLSLSNLYARMGNEAKAMEYYNRVLLKSQQ
;
A
#
# COMPACT_ATOMS: atom_id res chain seq x y z
N MET A 1 12.05 -49.64 17.25
CA MET A 1 12.36 -49.18 15.88
C MET A 1 11.24 -48.38 15.19
N ASN A 2 9.99 -48.27 15.69
CA ASN A 2 8.89 -47.59 14.96
C ASN A 2 8.68 -46.07 15.22
N LYS A 3 9.48 -45.40 16.07
CA LYS A 3 9.33 -43.95 16.33
C LYS A 3 9.99 -43.06 15.26
N THR A 4 10.95 -43.59 14.50
CA THR A 4 11.71 -42.85 13.47
C THR A 4 10.92 -42.71 12.15
N GLU A 5 10.15 -43.73 11.75
CA GLU A 5 9.32 -43.70 10.53
C GLU A 5 8.18 -42.67 10.60
N GLY A 6 7.52 -42.55 11.77
CA GLY A 6 6.46 -41.56 11.99
C GLY A 6 6.95 -40.10 11.93
N GLY A 7 8.22 -39.86 12.29
CA GLY A 7 8.84 -38.53 12.23
C GLY A 7 9.20 -38.10 10.80
N GLN A 8 9.68 -39.02 9.96
CA GLN A 8 9.97 -38.75 8.55
C GLN A 8 8.69 -38.51 7.75
N SER A 9 7.65 -39.34 7.94
CA SER A 9 6.34 -39.17 7.26
C SER A 9 5.71 -37.81 7.57
N GLY A 10 5.80 -37.33 8.82
CA GLY A 10 5.30 -36.01 9.20
C GLY A 10 6.03 -34.85 8.52
N LYS A 11 7.37 -34.92 8.40
CA LYS A 11 8.16 -33.89 7.69
C LYS A 11 7.83 -33.85 6.20
N ILE A 12 7.66 -35.01 5.57
CA ILE A 12 7.26 -35.11 4.15
C ILE A 12 5.88 -34.47 3.96
N ARG A 13 4.90 -34.76 4.82
CA ARG A 13 3.56 -34.15 4.74
C ARG A 13 3.60 -32.64 4.83
N SER A 14 4.39 -32.07 5.76
CA SER A 14 4.54 -30.61 5.86
C SER A 14 5.24 -30.01 4.65
N LEU A 15 6.25 -30.68 4.08
CA LEU A 15 6.88 -30.24 2.84
C LEU A 15 5.88 -30.23 1.67
N VAL A 16 5.10 -31.30 1.50
CA VAL A 16 4.06 -31.38 0.46
C VAL A 16 3.01 -30.28 0.65
N THR A 17 2.53 -30.06 1.88
CA THR A 17 1.62 -28.94 2.21
C THR A 17 2.24 -27.61 1.80
N ALA A 18 3.50 -27.36 2.17
CA ALA A 18 4.18 -26.11 1.86
C ALA A 18 4.32 -25.88 0.35
N VAL A 19 4.78 -26.89 -0.41
CA VAL A 19 4.95 -26.79 -1.87
C VAL A 19 3.60 -26.60 -2.57
N ALA A 20 2.56 -27.33 -2.15
CA ALA A 20 1.23 -27.24 -2.73
C ALA A 20 0.53 -25.89 -2.48
N ILE A 21 0.96 -25.12 -1.49
CA ILE A 21 0.51 -23.74 -1.25
C ILE A 21 1.43 -22.75 -1.97
N PHE A 22 2.75 -22.89 -1.80
CA PHE A 22 3.72 -21.92 -2.26
C PHE A 22 3.70 -21.73 -3.78
N LEU A 23 3.78 -22.82 -4.54
CA LEU A 23 3.87 -22.75 -6.00
C LEU A 23 2.68 -22.02 -6.65
N PRO A 24 1.41 -22.38 -6.37
CA PRO A 24 0.27 -21.67 -6.96
C PRO A 24 0.17 -20.23 -6.47
N VAL A 25 0.36 -19.96 -5.18
CA VAL A 25 0.24 -18.58 -4.66
C VAL A 25 1.34 -17.68 -5.21
N TYR A 26 2.60 -18.13 -5.13
CA TYR A 26 3.74 -17.36 -5.65
C TYR A 26 3.66 -17.18 -7.17
N GLY A 27 3.29 -18.24 -7.90
CA GLY A 27 3.11 -18.17 -9.36
C GLY A 27 2.04 -17.15 -9.76
N VAL A 28 0.89 -17.14 -9.08
CA VAL A 28 -0.18 -16.16 -9.31
C VAL A 28 0.30 -14.75 -8.99
N TYR A 29 1.00 -14.54 -7.87
CA TYR A 29 1.52 -13.22 -7.50
C TYR A 29 2.53 -12.68 -8.51
N VAL A 30 3.52 -13.49 -8.92
CA VAL A 30 4.51 -13.08 -9.93
C VAL A 30 3.83 -12.81 -11.28
N TRP A 31 2.83 -13.63 -11.65
CA TRP A 31 2.10 -13.45 -12.90
C TRP A 31 1.28 -12.15 -12.91
N THR A 32 0.57 -11.88 -11.83
CA THR A 32 -0.35 -10.74 -11.72
C THR A 32 0.31 -9.43 -11.30
N SER A 33 1.60 -9.45 -10.95
CA SER A 33 2.37 -8.24 -10.64
C SER A 33 2.63 -7.38 -11.88
N PRO A 34 2.52 -6.04 -11.76
CA PRO A 34 2.76 -5.13 -12.86
C PRO A 34 4.23 -5.10 -13.30
N ALA A 35 4.44 -4.85 -14.58
CA ALA A 35 5.76 -4.65 -15.16
C ALA A 35 6.34 -3.25 -14.89
N THR A 36 5.55 -2.33 -14.36
CA THR A 36 5.93 -0.93 -14.09
C THR A 36 5.31 -0.45 -12.78
N VAL A 37 5.50 0.83 -12.45
CA VAL A 37 4.94 1.48 -11.27
C VAL A 37 3.42 1.36 -11.22
N TYR A 38 2.91 1.04 -10.04
CA TYR A 38 1.50 1.14 -9.70
C TYR A 38 1.25 2.46 -8.93
N TRP A 39 -0.02 2.82 -8.75
CA TRP A 39 -0.41 3.89 -7.83
C TRP A 39 -0.02 3.57 -6.36
N GLN A 40 -0.45 4.40 -5.42
CA GLN A 40 -0.09 4.34 -3.99
C GLN A 40 1.39 4.66 -3.78
N ASP A 41 2.00 4.05 -2.76
CA ASP A 41 3.39 4.27 -2.39
C ASP A 41 4.38 3.50 -3.27
N SER A 42 3.88 2.76 -4.27
CA SER A 42 4.72 1.90 -5.11
C SER A 42 5.87 2.68 -5.75
N GLY A 43 5.62 3.89 -6.27
CA GLY A 43 6.68 4.71 -6.88
C GLY A 43 7.80 5.06 -5.89
N ILE A 44 7.42 5.46 -4.66
CA ILE A 44 8.35 5.81 -3.58
C ILE A 44 9.16 4.59 -3.13
N PHE A 45 8.53 3.44 -2.93
CA PHE A 45 9.25 2.23 -2.54
C PHE A 45 10.16 1.71 -3.65
N LEU A 46 9.74 1.77 -4.91
CA LEU A 46 10.58 1.37 -6.04
C LEU A 46 11.82 2.27 -6.16
N ALA A 47 11.64 3.60 -6.09
CA ALA A 47 12.74 4.57 -6.06
C ALA A 47 13.65 4.34 -4.84
N GLY A 48 13.07 4.18 -3.65
CA GLY A 48 13.80 3.90 -2.41
C GLY A 48 14.60 2.60 -2.47
N ILE A 49 14.03 1.52 -3.02
CA ILE A 49 14.76 0.25 -3.20
C ILE A 49 15.86 0.42 -4.24
N LYS A 50 15.63 1.10 -5.37
CA LYS A 50 16.65 1.31 -6.42
C LYS A 50 17.87 2.06 -5.88
N ALA A 51 17.62 3.17 -5.18
CA ALA A 51 18.64 4.06 -4.64
C ALA A 51 19.26 3.57 -3.32
N LEU A 52 18.69 2.53 -2.71
CA LEU A 52 18.90 2.23 -1.29
C LEU A 52 18.72 3.53 -0.48
N GLY A 53 17.57 4.17 -0.69
CA GLY A 53 17.20 5.49 -0.20
C GLY A 53 16.42 5.47 1.11
N ILE A 54 15.99 6.65 1.56
CA ILE A 54 15.15 6.81 2.74
C ILE A 54 13.75 7.22 2.30
N VAL A 55 12.79 6.33 2.49
CA VAL A 55 11.37 6.59 2.22
C VAL A 55 10.72 7.37 3.37
N TYR A 56 9.45 7.71 3.23
CA TYR A 56 8.71 8.45 4.26
C TYR A 56 8.69 7.72 5.62
N PRO A 57 8.44 8.43 6.74
CA PRO A 57 8.51 7.88 8.09
C PRO A 57 7.70 6.58 8.27
N PRO A 58 8.24 5.57 8.98
CA PRO A 58 9.50 5.56 9.72
C PRO A 58 10.73 5.16 8.86
N GLY A 59 10.60 5.13 7.53
CA GLY A 59 11.69 4.80 6.61
C GLY A 59 11.78 3.31 6.22
N PHE A 60 10.98 2.44 6.86
CA PHE A 60 10.82 1.00 6.56
C PHE A 60 12.14 0.27 6.19
N PRO A 61 13.20 0.42 7.01
CA PRO A 61 14.57 0.05 6.61
C PRO A 61 14.72 -1.43 6.30
N LEU A 62 13.97 -2.31 6.99
CA LEU A 62 14.05 -3.73 6.74
C LEU A 62 13.52 -4.10 5.34
N TYR A 63 12.38 -3.55 4.93
CA TYR A 63 11.79 -3.83 3.63
C TYR A 63 12.66 -3.27 2.50
N VAL A 64 13.08 -2.01 2.62
CA VAL A 64 13.95 -1.35 1.61
C VAL A 64 15.28 -2.10 1.47
N GLY A 65 15.92 -2.45 2.59
CA GLY A 65 17.20 -3.16 2.58
C GLY A 65 17.09 -4.57 1.98
N LEU A 66 16.10 -5.36 2.38
CA LEU A 66 15.88 -6.70 1.84
C LEU A 66 15.49 -6.65 0.34
N GLY A 67 14.66 -5.69 -0.06
CA GLY A 67 14.30 -5.47 -1.46
C GLY A 67 15.50 -5.06 -2.31
N TRP A 68 16.41 -4.25 -1.78
CA TRP A 68 17.64 -3.88 -2.48
C TRP A 68 18.56 -5.09 -2.65
N VAL A 69 18.77 -5.90 -1.60
CA VAL A 69 19.55 -7.15 -1.72
C VAL A 69 18.92 -8.08 -2.75
N TRP A 70 17.60 -8.27 -2.70
CA TRP A 70 16.88 -9.10 -3.65
C TRP A 70 17.07 -8.66 -5.09
N THR A 71 16.84 -7.37 -5.38
CA THR A 71 16.96 -6.82 -6.73
C THR A 71 18.40 -6.82 -7.23
N ARG A 72 19.40 -6.68 -6.35
CA ARG A 72 20.81 -6.83 -6.72
C ARG A 72 21.18 -8.26 -7.07
N VAL A 73 20.75 -9.23 -6.26
CA VAL A 73 21.05 -10.66 -6.52
C VAL A 73 20.29 -11.16 -7.73
N LEU A 74 18.96 -11.05 -7.75
CA LEU A 74 18.17 -11.57 -8.86
C LEU A 74 18.28 -10.72 -10.12
N GLY A 75 18.42 -9.40 -10.03
CA GLY A 75 18.65 -8.55 -11.19
C GLY A 75 19.96 -8.90 -11.89
N THR A 76 21.01 -9.29 -11.14
CA THR A 76 22.26 -9.77 -11.74
C THR A 76 22.08 -11.13 -12.44
N ILE A 77 21.26 -12.03 -11.88
CA ILE A 77 21.02 -13.37 -12.44
C ILE A 77 20.11 -13.34 -13.67
N LEU A 78 19.03 -12.55 -13.61
CA LEU A 78 17.98 -12.49 -14.64
C LEU A 78 18.28 -11.43 -15.72
N GLY A 79 19.23 -10.53 -15.45
CA GLY A 79 19.61 -9.43 -16.33
C GLY A 79 18.53 -8.34 -16.44
N GLU A 80 18.74 -7.42 -17.38
CA GLU A 80 17.89 -6.24 -17.60
C GLU A 80 16.57 -6.56 -18.31
N SER A 81 16.40 -7.80 -18.79
CA SER A 81 15.19 -8.27 -19.47
C SER A 81 13.95 -8.29 -18.58
N VAL A 82 14.14 -8.32 -17.25
CA VAL A 82 13.04 -8.31 -16.27
C VAL A 82 12.89 -6.89 -15.71
N PRO A 83 11.72 -6.24 -15.90
CA PRO A 83 11.48 -4.91 -15.37
C PRO A 83 11.69 -4.84 -13.86
N PHE A 84 12.29 -3.74 -13.39
CA PHE A 84 12.63 -3.58 -11.98
C PHE A 84 11.41 -3.68 -11.05
N ALA A 85 10.28 -3.09 -11.44
CA ALA A 85 9.03 -3.20 -10.69
C ALA A 85 8.59 -4.66 -10.51
N LYS A 86 8.74 -5.50 -11.53
CA LYS A 86 8.41 -6.93 -11.48
C LYS A 86 9.34 -7.73 -10.58
N LEU A 87 10.64 -7.37 -10.51
CA LEU A 87 11.57 -7.95 -9.55
C LEU A 87 11.15 -7.66 -8.10
N VAL A 88 10.74 -6.42 -7.81
CA VAL A 88 10.25 -6.04 -6.49
C VAL A 88 8.89 -6.67 -6.19
N GLY A 89 7.99 -6.76 -7.17
CA GLY A 89 6.74 -7.51 -7.03
C GLY A 89 6.97 -8.99 -6.71
N ALA A 90 7.96 -9.63 -7.34
CA ALA A 90 8.37 -10.99 -7.02
C ALA A 90 8.97 -11.12 -5.59
N PHE A 91 9.57 -10.07 -5.06
CA PHE A 91 10.02 -10.00 -3.67
C PHE A 91 8.85 -9.93 -2.69
N SER A 92 7.89 -9.02 -2.91
CA SER A 92 6.65 -8.95 -2.11
C SER A 92 5.87 -10.27 -2.16
N GLY A 93 5.81 -10.86 -3.36
CA GLY A 93 5.15 -12.12 -3.60
C GLY A 93 5.72 -13.27 -2.78
N LEU A 94 7.04 -13.27 -2.56
CA LEU A 94 7.72 -14.30 -1.77
C LEU A 94 7.23 -14.29 -0.33
N TRP A 95 7.14 -13.11 0.28
CA TRP A 95 6.69 -12.95 1.66
C TRP A 95 5.21 -13.29 1.82
N GLY A 96 4.37 -12.83 0.88
CA GLY A 96 2.95 -13.18 0.86
C GLY A 96 2.70 -14.69 0.72
N ALA A 97 3.39 -15.36 -0.20
CA ALA A 97 3.30 -16.80 -0.36
C ALA A 97 3.86 -17.55 0.86
N GLY A 98 4.93 -17.03 1.47
CA GLY A 98 5.46 -17.54 2.74
C GLY A 98 4.45 -17.43 3.89
N ALA A 99 3.68 -16.34 3.96
CA ALA A 99 2.62 -16.17 4.94
C ALA A 99 1.51 -17.23 4.75
N ALA A 100 1.07 -17.45 3.51
CA ALA A 100 0.10 -18.49 3.16
C ALA A 100 0.58 -19.90 3.57
N VAL A 101 1.85 -20.22 3.30
CA VAL A 101 2.47 -21.49 3.73
C VAL A 101 2.45 -21.64 5.24
N LEU A 102 2.89 -20.62 5.98
CA LEU A 102 2.93 -20.65 7.44
C LEU A 102 1.55 -20.82 8.06
N VAL A 103 0.52 -20.20 7.48
CA VAL A 103 -0.87 -20.38 7.91
C VAL A 103 -1.36 -21.81 7.66
N GLY A 104 -1.09 -22.39 6.49
CA GLY A 104 -1.37 -23.79 6.22
C GLY A 104 -0.67 -24.73 7.21
N LEU A 105 0.62 -24.53 7.46
CA LEU A 105 1.39 -25.32 8.42
C LEU A 105 0.90 -25.14 9.87
N THR A 106 0.43 -23.94 10.22
CA THR A 106 -0.17 -23.66 11.53
C THR A 106 -1.45 -24.45 11.70
N ALA A 107 -2.35 -24.41 10.71
CA ALA A 107 -3.57 -25.22 10.69
C ALA A 107 -3.25 -26.72 10.78
N GLN A 108 -2.25 -27.21 10.03
CA GLN A 108 -1.82 -28.61 10.08
C GLN A 108 -1.40 -29.03 11.50
N LYS A 109 -0.64 -28.19 12.22
CA LYS A 109 -0.23 -28.46 13.60
C LYS A 109 -1.42 -28.49 14.57
N ILE A 110 -2.33 -27.52 14.48
CA ILE A 110 -3.52 -27.47 15.35
C ILE A 110 -4.39 -28.70 15.09
N ILE A 111 -4.71 -29.01 13.83
CA ILE A 111 -5.55 -30.14 13.45
C ILE A 111 -4.99 -31.46 13.97
N ARG A 112 -3.69 -31.67 13.78
CA ARG A 112 -3.01 -32.87 14.29
C ARG A 112 -3.17 -32.98 15.81
N GLY A 113 -2.85 -31.92 16.53
CA GLY A 113 -2.91 -31.94 17.99
C GLY A 113 -4.33 -32.06 18.56
N VAL A 114 -5.32 -31.52 17.87
CA VAL A 114 -6.74 -31.66 18.19
C VAL A 114 -7.22 -33.11 18.01
N ARG A 115 -6.79 -33.79 16.95
CA ARG A 115 -7.12 -35.21 16.71
C ARG A 115 -6.43 -36.14 17.70
N GLU A 116 -5.16 -35.87 18.03
CA GLU A 116 -4.42 -36.62 19.05
C GLU A 116 -5.12 -36.57 20.42
N ASN A 117 -5.70 -35.42 20.81
CA ASN A 117 -6.48 -35.30 22.04
C ASN A 117 -7.78 -36.11 22.03
N GLN A 118 -8.48 -36.20 20.89
CA GLN A 118 -9.71 -36.99 20.77
C GLN A 118 -9.45 -38.50 20.74
N GLY A 119 -8.33 -38.94 20.17
CA GLY A 119 -7.97 -40.35 20.04
C GLY A 119 -7.50 -41.04 21.33
N LYS A 120 -7.44 -40.34 22.48
CA LYS A 120 -7.01 -40.91 23.78
C LYS A 120 -8.05 -41.84 24.44
N GLY A 121 -9.24 -42.04 23.84
CA GLY A 121 -10.30 -42.91 24.36
C GLY A 121 -10.94 -43.89 23.37
N GLN A 122 -10.39 -44.07 22.16
CA GLN A 122 -10.94 -44.97 21.13
C GLN A 122 -9.93 -46.02 20.64
N ASP A 123 -10.45 -47.18 20.26
CA ASP A 123 -9.70 -48.37 19.84
C ASP A 123 -8.86 -48.12 18.56
N ARG A 124 -7.66 -48.70 18.51
CA ARG A 124 -6.64 -48.42 17.47
C ARG A 124 -7.10 -48.77 16.05
N SER A 125 -8.05 -49.68 15.89
CA SER A 125 -8.58 -50.11 14.58
C SER A 125 -9.41 -49.03 13.87
N GLN A 126 -10.01 -48.08 14.61
CA GLN A 126 -10.73 -46.92 14.05
C GLN A 126 -9.81 -45.73 13.72
N ARG A 127 -8.55 -45.73 14.17
CA ARG A 127 -7.57 -44.66 13.88
C ARG A 127 -7.17 -44.61 12.40
N ASN A 128 -7.16 -45.74 11.70
CA ASN A 128 -6.63 -45.84 10.32
C ASN A 128 -7.51 -45.18 9.23
N VAL A 129 -8.77 -44.83 9.51
CA VAL A 129 -9.71 -44.29 8.50
C VAL A 129 -9.59 -42.75 8.36
N GLY A 130 -8.89 -42.07 9.29
CA GLY A 130 -8.81 -40.60 9.36
C GLY A 130 -7.46 -39.96 8.99
N ASP A 131 -6.39 -40.76 8.81
CA ASP A 131 -4.99 -40.29 8.79
C ASP A 131 -4.40 -39.98 7.40
N GLY A 132 -5.23 -40.05 6.35
CA GLY A 132 -4.88 -39.78 4.96
C GLY A 132 -5.06 -38.33 4.49
N VAL A 133 -5.37 -38.16 3.21
CA VAL A 133 -5.43 -36.93 2.40
C VAL A 133 -6.11 -35.68 3.04
N PRO A 134 -7.12 -35.75 3.95
CA PRO A 134 -7.64 -34.54 4.61
C PRO A 134 -6.61 -33.81 5.49
N ALA A 135 -5.59 -34.51 6.00
CA ALA A 135 -4.51 -33.94 6.81
C ALA A 135 -3.51 -33.08 6.00
N ILE A 136 -3.57 -33.15 4.66
CA ILE A 136 -2.82 -32.28 3.75
C ILE A 136 -3.79 -31.31 3.08
N LEU A 137 -4.93 -31.80 2.57
CA LEU A 137 -5.90 -31.01 1.83
C LEU A 137 -6.44 -29.83 2.64
N VAL A 138 -6.86 -30.02 3.90
CA VAL A 138 -7.40 -28.92 4.72
C VAL A 138 -6.34 -27.84 4.96
N PRO A 139 -5.10 -28.17 5.41
CA PRO A 139 -4.01 -27.20 5.47
C PRO A 139 -3.71 -26.47 4.15
N VAL A 140 -3.73 -27.18 3.01
CA VAL A 140 -3.52 -26.57 1.70
C VAL A 140 -4.63 -25.57 1.39
N VAL A 141 -5.90 -25.96 1.54
CA VAL A 141 -7.05 -25.07 1.35
C VAL A 141 -6.91 -23.82 2.23
N VAL A 142 -6.51 -23.96 3.49
CA VAL A 142 -6.32 -22.84 4.42
C VAL A 142 -5.23 -21.87 3.95
N GLY A 143 -4.09 -22.39 3.51
CA GLY A 143 -3.03 -21.58 2.95
C GLY A 143 -3.49 -20.84 1.69
N LEU A 144 -4.20 -21.52 0.79
CA LEU A 144 -4.77 -20.93 -0.43
C LEU A 144 -5.85 -19.88 -0.11
N THR A 145 -6.67 -20.08 0.93
CA THR A 145 -7.72 -19.13 1.35
C THR A 145 -7.12 -17.79 1.79
N LEU A 146 -5.98 -17.84 2.49
CA LEU A 146 -5.23 -16.63 2.81
C LEU A 146 -4.49 -16.08 1.58
N GLY A 147 -3.81 -16.95 0.82
CA GLY A 147 -3.02 -16.57 -0.35
C GLY A 147 -3.84 -15.98 -1.51
N PHE A 148 -5.14 -16.24 -1.56
CA PHE A 148 -6.05 -15.63 -2.55
C PHE A 148 -7.06 -14.67 -1.92
N SER A 149 -6.86 -14.30 -0.64
CA SER A 149 -7.57 -13.17 -0.03
C SER A 149 -7.15 -11.87 -0.72
N TYR A 150 -8.08 -10.92 -0.81
CA TYR A 150 -7.86 -9.69 -1.56
C TYR A 150 -6.70 -8.88 -0.99
N SER A 151 -6.69 -8.66 0.33
CA SER A 151 -5.73 -7.75 0.97
C SER A 151 -4.31 -8.30 0.92
N LEU A 152 -4.11 -9.60 1.16
CA LEU A 152 -2.77 -10.18 1.06
C LEU A 152 -2.28 -10.22 -0.39
N TRP A 153 -3.14 -10.59 -1.34
CA TRP A 153 -2.77 -10.63 -2.76
C TRP A 153 -2.40 -9.24 -3.28
N ALA A 154 -3.25 -8.23 -3.07
CA ALA A 154 -3.00 -6.85 -3.49
C ALA A 154 -1.63 -6.34 -3.00
N GLN A 155 -1.29 -6.68 -1.76
CA GLN A 155 -0.04 -6.27 -1.11
C GLN A 155 1.17 -7.15 -1.45
N SER A 156 0.94 -8.29 -2.08
CA SER A 156 2.00 -9.21 -2.52
C SER A 156 2.41 -8.99 -3.97
N ILE A 157 1.71 -8.12 -4.71
CA ILE A 157 2.03 -7.77 -6.10
C ILE A 157 2.56 -6.35 -6.26
N ASN A 158 2.43 -5.52 -5.20
CA ASN A 158 2.91 -4.14 -5.13
C ASN A 158 4.21 -4.03 -4.32
N ALA A 159 4.96 -2.97 -4.58
CA ALA A 159 6.12 -2.60 -3.79
C ALA A 159 5.68 -1.91 -2.49
N GLU A 160 5.26 -2.68 -1.49
CA GLU A 160 4.78 -2.21 -0.20
C GLU A 160 5.11 -3.18 0.94
N VAL A 161 5.14 -2.66 2.17
CA VAL A 161 5.64 -3.34 3.38
C VAL A 161 4.70 -4.39 3.98
N TYR A 162 3.45 -4.45 3.51
CA TYR A 162 2.38 -5.18 4.18
C TYR A 162 2.43 -6.71 3.97
N SER A 163 2.96 -7.18 2.84
CA SER A 163 3.19 -8.62 2.60
C SER A 163 4.14 -9.23 3.64
N LEU A 164 5.20 -8.47 4.00
CA LEU A 164 6.17 -8.85 5.03
C LEU A 164 5.57 -8.82 6.45
N ILE A 165 4.65 -7.90 6.75
CA ILE A 165 3.86 -7.95 7.99
C ILE A 165 2.95 -9.19 8.04
N GLY A 166 2.33 -9.56 6.92
CA GLY A 166 1.57 -10.81 6.81
C GLY A 166 2.43 -12.03 7.14
N PHE A 167 3.66 -12.08 6.59
CA PHE A 167 4.62 -13.14 6.88
C PHE A 167 4.99 -13.22 8.36
N PHE A 168 5.41 -12.10 8.97
CA PHE A 168 5.75 -12.08 10.40
C PHE A 168 4.56 -12.51 11.28
N THR A 169 3.35 -12.05 10.96
CA THR A 169 2.14 -12.45 11.68
C THR A 169 1.93 -13.96 11.60
N ALA A 170 1.95 -14.52 10.38
CA ALA A 170 1.76 -15.95 10.17
C ALA A 170 2.83 -16.76 10.91
N PHE A 171 4.06 -16.26 10.96
CA PHE A 171 5.14 -16.88 11.72
C PHE A 171 4.88 -16.85 13.23
N LEU A 172 4.41 -15.73 13.79
CA LEU A 172 4.09 -15.61 15.21
C LEU A 172 3.01 -16.62 15.61
N PHE A 173 1.94 -16.76 14.82
CA PHE A 173 0.92 -17.79 15.05
C PHE A 173 1.49 -19.21 14.97
N TRP A 174 2.31 -19.49 13.95
CA TRP A 174 2.99 -20.78 13.83
C TRP A 174 3.89 -21.07 15.04
N GLY A 175 4.62 -20.07 15.52
CA GLY A 175 5.52 -20.16 16.66
C GLY A 175 4.79 -20.41 17.96
N ILE A 176 3.70 -19.69 18.22
CA ILE A 176 2.83 -19.87 19.38
C ILE A 176 2.24 -21.28 19.40
N VAL A 177 1.67 -21.73 18.28
CA VAL A 177 1.17 -23.11 18.16
C VAL A 177 2.29 -24.13 18.37
N SER A 178 3.51 -23.83 17.91
CA SER A 178 4.66 -24.71 18.13
C SER A 178 5.03 -24.81 19.61
N VAL A 179 5.01 -23.70 20.34
CA VAL A 179 5.23 -23.66 21.80
C VAL A 179 4.14 -24.46 22.51
N ILE A 180 2.88 -24.14 22.25
CA ILE A 180 1.71 -24.83 22.83
C ILE A 180 1.80 -26.34 22.57
N SER A 181 2.13 -26.74 21.34
CA SER A 181 2.17 -28.17 20.97
C SER A 181 3.18 -28.98 21.81
N GLU A 182 4.28 -28.37 22.26
CA GLU A 182 5.30 -29.02 23.10
C GLU A 182 4.93 -29.02 24.59
N TYR A 183 4.14 -28.05 25.03
CA TYR A 183 3.61 -27.98 26.40
C TYR A 183 2.65 -29.14 26.68
N GLY A 184 2.91 -29.89 27.74
CA GLY A 184 2.11 -31.07 28.13
C GLY A 184 2.42 -32.35 27.33
N THR A 185 3.60 -32.44 26.71
CA THR A 185 4.13 -33.70 26.15
C THR A 185 4.84 -34.51 27.24
N GLU A 186 4.92 -35.84 27.09
CA GLU A 186 5.66 -36.76 28.00
C GLU A 186 7.20 -36.59 27.93
N LYS A 187 7.69 -35.50 27.35
CA LYS A 187 9.13 -35.23 27.27
C LYS A 187 9.63 -34.75 28.62
N GLU A 188 10.91 -35.00 28.87
CA GLU A 188 11.62 -34.45 30.01
C GLU A 188 11.54 -32.93 30.02
N VAL A 189 11.30 -32.36 31.20
CA VAL A 189 11.11 -30.91 31.40
C VAL A 189 12.28 -30.10 30.85
N GLU A 190 13.51 -30.58 31.03
CA GLU A 190 14.74 -29.93 30.52
C GLU A 190 14.77 -29.86 28.99
N THR A 191 14.32 -30.92 28.32
CA THR A 191 14.24 -30.95 26.85
C THR A 191 13.20 -29.95 26.33
N ILE A 192 12.05 -29.85 27.02
CA ILE A 192 11.02 -28.87 26.70
C ILE A 192 11.54 -27.44 26.94
N GLU A 193 12.22 -27.20 28.06
CA GLU A 193 12.79 -25.91 28.43
C GLU A 193 13.83 -25.44 27.40
N ALA A 194 14.74 -26.32 26.96
CA ALA A 194 15.72 -26.00 25.93
C ALA A 194 15.07 -25.67 24.58
N SER A 195 14.04 -26.43 24.18
CA SER A 195 13.26 -26.15 22.96
C SER A 195 12.52 -24.82 23.07
N LEU A 196 11.88 -24.56 24.20
CA LEU A 196 11.18 -23.32 24.49
C LEU A 196 12.12 -22.12 24.39
N LYS A 197 13.29 -22.17 25.02
CA LYS A 197 14.29 -21.08 24.97
C LYS A 197 14.69 -20.74 23.54
N ARG A 198 14.94 -21.77 22.70
CA ARG A 198 15.24 -21.56 21.27
C ARG A 198 14.07 -20.92 20.52
N ARG A 199 12.84 -21.38 20.77
CA ARG A 199 11.64 -20.83 20.14
C ARG A 199 11.38 -19.39 20.58
N MET A 200 11.59 -19.07 21.85
CA MET A 200 11.46 -17.72 22.38
C MET A 200 12.49 -16.78 21.77
N LEU A 201 13.76 -17.20 21.65
CA LEU A 201 14.79 -16.41 20.96
C LEU A 201 14.39 -16.09 19.52
N LEU A 202 13.90 -17.09 18.78
CA LEU A 202 13.43 -16.89 17.41
C LEU A 202 12.21 -15.96 17.34
N LEU A 203 11.25 -16.11 18.26
CA LEU A 203 10.08 -15.23 18.29
C LEU A 203 10.45 -13.80 18.69
N SER A 204 11.40 -13.61 19.61
CA SER A 204 11.92 -12.29 19.96
C SER A 204 12.64 -11.63 18.78
N LEU A 205 13.47 -12.38 18.04
CA LEU A 205 14.14 -11.91 16.83
C LEU A 205 13.11 -11.46 15.79
N LEU A 206 12.14 -12.31 15.47
CA LEU A 206 11.14 -12.01 14.43
C LEU A 206 10.17 -10.91 14.84
N LEU A 207 9.80 -10.85 16.12
CA LEU A 207 9.00 -9.76 16.64
C LEU A 207 9.77 -8.44 16.52
N GLY A 208 11.07 -8.41 16.84
CA GLY A 208 11.90 -7.22 16.66
C GLY A 208 12.04 -6.81 15.19
N LEU A 209 12.32 -7.76 14.29
CA LEU A 209 12.35 -7.49 12.85
C LEU A 209 11.01 -6.98 12.31
N SER A 210 9.88 -7.47 12.84
CA SER A 210 8.54 -6.98 12.47
C SER A 210 8.37 -5.49 12.82
N PHE A 211 8.91 -5.02 13.95
CA PHE A 211 8.95 -3.59 14.31
C PHE A 211 9.84 -2.76 13.38
N ALA A 212 10.97 -3.31 12.97
CA ALA A 212 11.82 -2.69 11.96
C ALA A 212 11.18 -2.64 10.56
N ASN A 213 10.21 -3.52 10.30
CA ASN A 213 9.43 -3.51 9.08
C ASN A 213 8.29 -2.49 9.13
N HIS A 214 7.42 -2.53 10.15
CA HIS A 214 6.28 -1.61 10.25
C HIS A 214 5.90 -1.35 11.71
N PRO A 215 5.60 -0.09 12.12
CA PRO A 215 5.24 0.24 13.50
C PRO A 215 3.98 -0.48 14.02
N SER A 216 3.05 -0.83 13.13
CA SER A 216 1.85 -1.60 13.50
C SER A 216 2.16 -2.94 14.15
N ALA A 217 3.38 -3.47 14.03
CA ALA A 217 3.83 -4.65 14.76
C ALA A 217 3.69 -4.52 16.30
N VAL A 218 3.53 -3.29 16.81
CA VAL A 218 3.23 -3.03 18.23
C VAL A 218 2.00 -3.77 18.75
N VAL A 219 1.02 -4.06 17.90
CA VAL A 219 -0.20 -4.81 18.29
C VAL A 219 0.10 -6.25 18.74
N PHE A 220 1.27 -6.79 18.39
CA PHE A 220 1.67 -8.13 18.81
C PHE A 220 2.21 -8.17 20.24
N LEU A 221 2.71 -7.06 20.79
CA LEU A 221 3.27 -7.06 22.15
C LEU A 221 2.23 -7.45 23.22
N PRO A 222 1.04 -6.81 23.29
CA PRO A 222 0.04 -7.18 24.29
C PRO A 222 -0.40 -8.64 24.16
N ALA A 223 -0.59 -9.12 22.91
CA ALA A 223 -0.98 -10.50 22.64
C ALA A 223 0.12 -11.49 23.07
N PHE A 224 1.39 -11.16 22.82
CA PHE A 224 2.53 -11.99 23.19
C PHE A 224 2.71 -12.07 24.71
N PHE A 225 2.61 -10.94 25.43
CA PHE A 225 2.66 -10.93 26.88
C PHE A 225 1.47 -11.66 27.52
N TRP A 226 0.26 -11.49 26.96
CA TRP A 226 -0.93 -12.24 27.37
C TRP A 226 -0.71 -13.76 27.25
N PHE A 227 -0.23 -14.20 26.08
CA PHE A 227 0.08 -15.60 25.81
C PHE A 227 1.09 -16.17 26.80
N LEU A 228 2.19 -15.46 27.07
CA LEU A 228 3.21 -15.90 28.04
C LEU A 228 2.66 -15.95 29.46
N GLY A 229 1.85 -14.98 29.87
CA GLY A 229 1.19 -14.95 31.18
C GLY A 229 0.27 -16.15 31.40
N ARG A 230 -0.49 -16.55 30.39
CA ARG A 230 -1.36 -17.74 30.45
C ARG A 230 -0.57 -19.05 30.53
N LEU A 231 0.62 -19.10 29.95
CA LEU A 231 1.52 -20.25 30.08
C LEU A 231 2.38 -20.25 31.35
N GLY A 232 2.24 -19.25 32.23
CA GLY A 232 3.08 -19.13 33.43
C GLY A 232 4.54 -18.83 33.11
N LEU A 233 4.81 -18.20 31.96
CA LEU A 233 6.15 -17.99 31.41
C LEU A 233 6.75 -16.62 31.71
N LEU A 234 6.00 -15.76 32.39
CA LEU A 234 6.51 -14.49 32.87
C LEU A 234 7.49 -14.70 34.02
N PRO A 235 8.54 -13.87 34.14
CA PRO A 235 9.65 -14.13 35.07
C PRO A 235 9.23 -14.08 36.56
N PHE A 236 8.10 -13.43 36.86
CA PHE A 236 7.52 -13.33 38.19
C PHE A 236 6.51 -14.44 38.54
N GLN A 237 6.07 -15.24 37.55
CA GLN A 237 5.19 -16.41 37.77
C GLN A 237 6.00 -17.67 38.13
N TYR A 238 7.25 -17.50 38.55
CA TYR A 238 8.18 -18.58 38.86
C TYR A 238 7.67 -19.39 40.06
N GLN A 239 7.11 -20.58 39.79
CA GLN A 239 6.61 -21.46 40.84
C GLN A 239 7.65 -22.53 41.21
N HIS A 240 8.03 -22.54 42.49
CA HIS A 240 8.65 -23.69 43.14
C HIS A 240 7.57 -24.54 43.80
N VAL A 241 7.29 -25.72 43.24
CA VAL A 241 6.43 -26.71 43.89
C VAL A 241 7.31 -27.90 44.29
N GLY A 242 7.52 -28.09 45.59
CA GLY A 242 7.97 -29.36 46.18
C GLY A 242 9.30 -29.95 45.67
N GLY A 243 10.32 -29.14 45.39
CA GLY A 243 11.69 -29.63 45.13
C GLY A 243 11.92 -30.38 43.81
N ARG A 244 10.88 -30.62 42.99
CA ARG A 244 10.99 -31.15 41.62
C ARG A 244 10.33 -30.19 40.64
N ARG A 245 11.04 -29.80 39.57
CA ARG A 245 10.51 -28.94 38.50
C ARG A 245 9.37 -29.67 37.78
N ALA A 246 8.12 -29.32 38.08
CA ALA A 246 6.95 -29.89 37.42
C ALA A 246 6.68 -29.29 36.03
N TYR A 247 7.22 -28.08 35.75
CA TYR A 247 6.99 -27.34 34.51
C TYR A 247 8.26 -26.63 34.02
N PRO A 248 8.45 -26.44 32.69
CA PRO A 248 9.53 -25.64 32.13
C PRO A 248 9.36 -24.18 32.56
N SER A 249 10.47 -23.53 32.92
CA SER A 249 10.47 -22.16 33.44
C SER A 249 11.45 -21.26 32.70
N LEU A 250 11.13 -19.98 32.60
CA LEU A 250 12.00 -18.95 32.00
C LEU A 250 12.42 -17.98 33.09
N GLY A 251 13.71 -17.98 33.43
CA GLY A 251 14.25 -17.09 34.46
C GLY A 251 14.52 -15.69 33.92
N TRP A 252 14.82 -14.74 34.82
CA TRP A 252 15.23 -13.38 34.45
C TRP A 252 16.42 -13.32 33.48
N ARG A 253 17.36 -14.28 33.56
CA ARG A 253 18.49 -14.38 32.63
C ARG A 253 18.03 -14.69 31.20
N ASP A 254 17.03 -15.55 31.04
CA ASP A 254 16.47 -15.89 29.74
C ASP A 254 15.69 -14.69 29.17
N TRP A 255 14.87 -14.04 30.00
CA TRP A 255 14.13 -12.83 29.62
C TRP A 255 15.04 -11.67 29.18
N ARG A 256 16.16 -11.45 29.86
CA ARG A 256 17.16 -10.46 29.43
C ARG A 256 17.72 -10.78 28.05
N ARG A 257 17.97 -12.06 27.73
CA ARG A 257 18.42 -12.48 26.39
C ARG A 257 17.35 -12.27 25.33
N PHE A 258 16.10 -12.63 25.63
CA PHE A 258 14.97 -12.42 24.73
C PHE A 258 14.77 -10.94 24.44
N LEU A 259 14.78 -10.09 25.48
CA LEU A 259 14.67 -8.65 25.35
C LEU A 259 15.84 -8.07 24.54
N LEU A 260 17.08 -8.49 24.82
CA LEU A 260 18.25 -8.04 24.06
C LEU A 260 18.12 -8.38 22.57
N VAL A 261 17.75 -9.62 22.25
CA VAL A 261 17.55 -10.04 20.85
C VAL A 261 16.43 -9.26 20.18
N PHE A 262 15.31 -9.05 20.88
CA PHE A 262 14.20 -8.24 20.38
C PHE A 262 14.64 -6.80 20.09
N VAL A 263 15.30 -6.14 21.04
CA VAL A 263 15.75 -4.74 20.90
C VAL A 263 16.78 -4.62 19.77
N LEU A 264 17.78 -5.50 19.71
CA LEU A 264 18.77 -5.48 18.63
C LEU A 264 18.10 -5.67 17.27
N ALA A 265 17.18 -6.62 17.15
CA ALA A 265 16.45 -6.86 15.90
C ALA A 265 15.53 -5.69 15.51
N ALA A 266 14.96 -4.99 16.48
CA ALA A 266 14.11 -3.82 16.24
C ALA A 266 14.91 -2.56 15.89
N VAL A 267 16.11 -2.38 16.46
CA VAL A 267 16.88 -1.13 16.35
C VAL A 267 17.95 -1.19 15.26
N LEU A 268 18.68 -2.31 15.12
CA LEU A 268 19.81 -2.39 14.20
C LEU A 268 19.43 -2.04 12.75
N PRO A 269 18.28 -2.49 12.20
CA PRO A 269 17.89 -2.07 10.85
C PRO A 269 17.73 -0.56 10.71
N TYR A 270 17.33 0.18 11.74
CA TYR A 270 17.21 1.65 11.66
C TYR A 270 18.56 2.38 11.63
N LEU A 271 19.68 1.74 12.01
CA LEU A 271 21.02 2.34 11.86
C LEU A 271 21.37 2.59 10.38
N TYR A 272 20.69 1.90 9.46
CA TYR A 272 20.67 2.19 8.04
C TYR A 272 20.40 3.67 7.73
N LEU A 273 19.45 4.28 8.43
CA LEU A 273 18.93 5.60 8.08
C LEU A 273 20.00 6.72 8.17
N PRO A 274 20.70 6.94 9.29
CA PRO A 274 21.76 7.97 9.33
C PRO A 274 22.90 7.67 8.37
N ILE A 275 23.27 6.39 8.19
CA ILE A 275 24.34 5.99 7.25
C ILE A 275 23.97 6.36 5.82
N ARG A 276 22.74 6.06 5.40
CA ARG A 276 22.28 6.41 4.05
C ARG A 276 22.08 7.91 3.90
N SER A 277 21.57 8.60 4.91
CA SER A 277 21.44 10.05 4.84
C SER A 277 22.79 10.73 4.61
N ALA A 278 23.84 10.29 5.31
CA ALA A 278 25.20 10.80 5.10
C ALA A 278 25.74 10.51 3.69
N ALA A 279 25.30 9.43 3.05
CA ALA A 279 25.69 9.06 1.69
C ALA A 279 24.90 9.77 0.58
N GLN A 280 23.87 10.57 0.93
CA GLN A 280 23.04 11.33 -0.01
C GLN A 280 22.54 10.52 -1.23
N PRO A 281 21.74 9.44 -1.02
CA PRO A 281 21.15 8.65 -2.11
C PRO A 281 20.25 9.51 -2.99
N GLU A 282 20.06 9.08 -4.24
CA GLU A 282 19.21 9.72 -5.25
C GLU A 282 17.78 10.00 -4.73
N TYR A 283 17.24 9.13 -3.89
CA TYR A 283 15.99 9.39 -3.17
C TYR A 283 16.19 9.50 -1.65
N LEU A 284 15.82 10.64 -1.11
CA LEU A 284 15.90 10.97 0.31
C LEU A 284 14.66 11.77 0.75
N TRP A 285 13.77 11.16 1.52
CA TRP A 285 12.57 11.84 2.02
C TRP A 285 12.91 12.86 3.13
N THR A 286 13.83 12.51 4.03
CA THR A 286 14.36 13.42 5.06
C THR A 286 15.86 13.27 5.26
N ASN A 287 16.54 14.38 5.58
CA ASN A 287 17.92 14.35 6.06
C ASN A 287 17.98 13.98 7.55
N ILE A 288 18.75 12.95 7.87
CA ILE A 288 18.99 12.40 9.20
C ILE A 288 20.44 12.66 9.58
N ASP A 289 20.67 13.86 10.10
CA ASP A 289 21.95 14.44 10.50
C ASP A 289 22.13 14.56 12.03
N SER A 290 21.07 14.30 12.80
CA SER A 290 21.07 14.46 14.24
C SER A 290 20.18 13.41 14.90
N LEU A 291 20.35 13.22 16.22
CA LEU A 291 19.46 12.35 17.00
C LEU A 291 18.01 12.85 16.96
N GLY A 292 17.81 14.17 16.89
CA GLY A 292 16.47 14.77 16.79
C GLY A 292 15.76 14.44 15.48
N SER A 293 16.44 14.59 14.34
CA SER A 293 15.90 14.21 13.03
C SER A 293 15.68 12.70 12.92
N PHE A 294 16.60 11.89 13.47
CA PHE A 294 16.44 10.44 13.55
C PHE A 294 15.20 10.02 14.35
N VAL A 295 15.06 10.49 15.59
CA VAL A 295 13.92 10.17 16.47
C VAL A 295 12.62 10.71 15.87
N GLY A 296 12.64 11.92 15.31
CA GLY A 296 11.48 12.52 14.64
C GLY A 296 10.99 11.69 13.45
N HIS A 297 11.93 11.15 12.66
CA HIS A 297 11.60 10.29 11.52
C HIS A 297 11.05 8.94 11.98
N ILE A 298 11.74 8.19 12.84
CA ILE A 298 11.28 6.84 13.23
C ILE A 298 9.99 6.87 14.06
N SER A 299 9.70 7.96 14.78
CA SER A 299 8.47 8.12 15.56
C SER A 299 7.26 8.48 14.69
N GLY A 300 7.47 8.86 13.42
CA GLY A 300 6.39 9.34 12.56
C GLY A 300 5.76 10.64 13.08
N LYS A 301 6.53 11.48 13.77
CA LYS A 301 6.03 12.72 14.40
C LYS A 301 5.26 13.62 13.42
N VAL A 302 5.63 13.59 12.14
CA VAL A 302 4.94 14.32 11.05
C VAL A 302 3.46 13.94 10.93
N TYR A 303 3.10 12.68 11.17
CA TYR A 303 1.70 12.20 11.07
C TYR A 303 0.85 12.56 12.29
N LEU A 304 1.49 12.98 13.39
CA LEU A 304 0.84 13.40 14.64
C LEU A 304 0.65 14.92 14.71
N ALA A 305 1.29 15.68 13.81
CA ALA A 305 1.17 17.14 13.79
C ALA A 305 -0.27 17.58 13.49
N GLY A 306 -0.77 18.57 14.23
CA GLY A 306 -2.11 19.13 14.05
C GLY A 306 -3.27 18.29 14.63
N ARG A 307 -2.99 17.34 15.55
CA ARG A 307 -4.02 16.54 16.22
C ARG A 307 -4.19 16.93 17.68
N ASP A 308 -5.38 17.39 18.03
CA ASP A 308 -5.71 17.84 19.39
C ASP A 308 -6.22 16.71 20.31
N SER A 309 -6.65 15.56 19.76
CA SER A 309 -7.14 14.43 20.57
C SER A 309 -7.02 13.06 19.89
N LEU A 310 -6.87 12.00 20.69
CA LEU A 310 -6.90 10.61 20.23
C LEU A 310 -8.35 10.12 20.11
N LYS A 311 -8.83 9.87 18.89
CA LYS A 311 -10.12 9.19 18.68
C LYS A 311 -9.95 7.68 18.86
N LEU A 312 -10.33 7.19 20.04
CA LEU A 312 -10.31 5.75 20.35
C LEU A 312 -11.48 4.99 19.69
N PHE A 313 -12.49 5.70 19.20
CA PHE A 313 -13.65 5.12 18.54
C PHE A 313 -14.02 5.89 17.28
N ASP A 314 -14.22 5.15 16.19
CA ASP A 314 -14.63 5.68 14.89
C ASP A 314 -15.77 4.81 14.33
N ALA A 315 -16.99 5.36 14.37
CA ALA A 315 -18.20 4.65 13.94
C ALA A 315 -18.19 4.31 12.44
N GLN A 316 -17.55 5.13 11.60
CA GLN A 316 -17.47 4.90 10.17
C GLN A 316 -16.54 3.72 9.88
N LYS A 317 -15.38 3.66 10.55
CA LYS A 317 -14.46 2.52 10.41
C LYS A 317 -15.06 1.24 10.96
N LEU A 318 -15.76 1.30 12.09
CA LEU A 318 -16.43 0.14 12.66
C LEU A 318 -17.51 -0.41 11.72
N THR A 319 -18.32 0.45 11.10
CA THR A 319 -19.35 0.03 10.14
C THR A 319 -18.77 -0.45 8.81
N SER A 320 -17.55 -0.07 8.46
CA SER A 320 -16.83 -0.58 7.28
C SER A 320 -16.32 -2.03 7.46
N PHE A 321 -16.03 -2.45 8.70
CA PHE A 321 -15.38 -3.73 8.97
C PHE A 321 -16.16 -4.95 8.48
N PRO A 322 -17.50 -5.07 8.67
CA PRO A 322 -18.28 -6.17 8.10
C PRO A 322 -18.16 -6.27 6.57
N ARG A 323 -18.15 -5.13 5.88
CA ARG A 323 -17.99 -5.07 4.42
C ARG A 323 -16.59 -5.55 4.01
N LEU A 324 -15.53 -5.04 4.65
CA LEU A 324 -14.16 -5.46 4.38
C LEU A 324 -13.99 -6.95 4.66
N PHE A 325 -14.58 -7.45 5.73
CA PHE A 325 -14.49 -8.86 6.11
C PHE A 325 -15.24 -9.78 5.14
N PHE A 326 -16.44 -9.37 4.70
CA PHE A 326 -17.17 -10.07 3.64
C PHE A 326 -16.38 -10.09 2.32
N GLN A 327 -15.72 -8.97 1.98
CA GLN A 327 -14.90 -8.86 0.79
C GLN A 327 -13.68 -9.79 0.79
N GLU A 328 -13.15 -10.16 1.97
CA GLU A 328 -12.00 -11.06 2.06
C GLU A 328 -12.38 -12.54 1.96
N PHE A 329 -13.44 -12.96 2.65
CA PHE A 329 -13.77 -14.39 2.82
C PHE A 329 -15.15 -14.81 2.31
N PHE A 330 -15.98 -13.86 1.88
CA PHE A 330 -17.39 -14.06 1.51
C PHE A 330 -18.21 -14.68 2.66
N VAL A 331 -19.54 -14.77 2.49
CA VAL A 331 -20.42 -15.37 3.51
C VAL A 331 -20.02 -16.81 3.84
N VAL A 332 -19.61 -17.59 2.83
CA VAL A 332 -19.24 -19.00 3.01
C VAL A 332 -18.02 -19.14 3.91
N GLY A 333 -16.95 -18.37 3.66
CA GLY A 333 -15.74 -18.41 4.50
C GLY A 333 -16.02 -17.94 5.92
N ILE A 334 -16.85 -16.91 6.10
CA ILE A 334 -17.24 -16.42 7.43
C ILE A 334 -17.97 -17.50 8.23
N ILE A 335 -18.98 -18.17 7.65
CA ILE A 335 -19.74 -19.22 8.34
C ILE A 335 -18.81 -20.37 8.74
N ILE A 336 -17.94 -20.82 7.84
CA ILE A 336 -16.97 -21.89 8.12
C ILE A 336 -16.01 -21.47 9.25
N GLY A 337 -15.51 -20.23 9.21
CA GLY A 337 -14.63 -19.69 10.26
C GLY A 337 -15.30 -19.64 11.63
N LEU A 338 -16.59 -19.28 11.70
CA LEU A 338 -17.37 -19.32 12.95
C LEU A 338 -17.54 -20.74 13.50
N VAL A 339 -17.72 -21.74 12.63
CA VAL A 339 -17.69 -23.16 13.03
C VAL A 339 -16.33 -23.53 13.61
N GLY A 340 -15.25 -23.06 12.98
CA GLY A 340 -13.88 -23.26 13.45
C GLY A 340 -13.57 -22.58 14.79
N TRP A 341 -14.07 -21.36 15.00
CA TRP A 341 -14.03 -20.67 16.29
C TRP A 341 -14.65 -21.54 17.39
N ASN A 342 -15.89 -21.99 17.17
CA ASN A 342 -16.62 -22.83 18.12
C ASN A 342 -15.89 -24.16 18.36
N ARG A 343 -15.30 -24.74 17.32
CA ARG A 343 -14.48 -25.95 17.42
C ARG A 343 -13.27 -25.77 18.32
N LEU A 344 -12.51 -24.70 18.11
CA LEU A 344 -11.28 -24.42 18.83
C LEU A 344 -11.54 -24.08 20.30
N ARG A 345 -12.61 -23.32 20.58
CA ARG A 345 -13.08 -23.01 21.94
C ARG A 345 -13.38 -24.27 22.76
N LYS A 346 -13.82 -25.35 22.11
CA LYS A 346 -14.13 -26.65 22.75
C LYS A 346 -12.92 -27.58 22.90
N GLN A 347 -11.69 -27.12 22.63
CA GLN A 347 -10.47 -27.94 22.71
C GLN A 347 -9.63 -27.72 23.98
N GLY A 348 -10.24 -27.14 25.00
CA GLY A 348 -9.61 -26.88 26.29
C GLY A 348 -8.67 -25.68 26.26
N GLU A 349 -8.09 -25.36 27.42
CA GLU A 349 -7.26 -24.17 27.60
C GLU A 349 -6.05 -24.14 26.66
N LYS A 350 -5.48 -25.30 26.33
CA LYS A 350 -4.29 -25.43 25.48
C LYS A 350 -4.43 -24.74 24.13
N TYR A 351 -5.48 -25.07 23.37
CA TYR A 351 -5.69 -24.49 22.04
C TYR A 351 -6.56 -23.23 22.05
N GLY A 352 -7.26 -22.96 23.17
CA GLY A 352 -7.96 -21.69 23.41
C GLY A 352 -7.04 -20.47 23.34
N LEU A 353 -5.77 -20.62 23.69
CA LEU A 353 -4.75 -19.56 23.60
C LEU A 353 -4.58 -18.98 22.18
N VAL A 354 -4.84 -19.77 21.13
CA VAL A 354 -4.77 -19.29 19.74
C VAL A 354 -5.93 -18.35 19.42
N LEU A 355 -7.12 -18.59 20.02
CA LEU A 355 -8.26 -17.66 19.93
C LEU A 355 -7.98 -16.39 20.72
N GLU A 356 -7.50 -16.53 21.95
CA GLU A 356 -7.19 -15.38 22.81
C GLU A 356 -6.12 -14.48 22.17
N PHE A 357 -5.03 -15.07 21.67
CA PHE A 357 -3.96 -14.32 21.00
C PHE A 357 -4.49 -13.52 19.81
N GLY A 358 -5.26 -14.15 18.91
CA GLY A 358 -5.81 -13.46 17.75
C GLY A 358 -6.86 -12.42 18.10
N ALA A 359 -7.66 -12.63 19.16
CA ALA A 359 -8.62 -11.64 19.65
C ALA A 359 -7.91 -10.40 20.21
N VAL A 360 -6.81 -10.56 20.95
CA VAL A 360 -6.00 -9.44 21.43
C VAL A 360 -5.39 -8.67 20.26
N VAL A 361 -4.80 -9.37 19.28
CA VAL A 361 -4.27 -8.72 18.05
C VAL A 361 -5.36 -7.94 17.34
N ALA A 362 -6.54 -8.53 17.14
CA ALA A 362 -7.66 -7.88 16.46
C ALA A 362 -8.15 -6.62 17.20
N GLY A 363 -8.25 -6.67 18.53
CA GLY A 363 -8.66 -5.53 19.35
C GLY A 363 -7.66 -4.37 19.27
N PHE A 364 -6.36 -4.67 19.36
CA PHE A 364 -5.32 -3.63 19.24
C PHE A 364 -5.18 -3.09 17.81
N LEU A 365 -5.41 -3.91 16.79
CA LEU A 365 -5.51 -3.44 15.41
C LEU A 365 -6.68 -2.47 15.24
N TYR A 366 -7.85 -2.77 15.79
CA TYR A 366 -8.99 -1.85 15.75
C TYR A 366 -8.68 -0.52 16.43
N LEU A 367 -8.04 -0.54 17.59
CA LEU A 367 -7.60 0.68 18.28
C LEU A 367 -6.62 1.48 17.42
N LEU A 368 -5.63 0.81 16.83
CA LEU A 368 -4.64 1.45 15.98
C LEU A 368 -5.28 2.10 14.75
N VAL A 369 -6.19 1.38 14.07
CA VAL A 369 -6.93 1.87 12.91
C VAL A 369 -7.87 3.02 13.29
N SER A 370 -8.48 2.99 14.47
CA SER A 370 -9.35 4.08 14.96
C SER A 370 -8.56 5.38 15.17
N VAL A 371 -7.34 5.27 15.70
CA VAL A 371 -6.42 6.41 15.90
C VAL A 371 -5.89 6.96 14.56
N TYR A 372 -5.80 6.14 13.52
CA TYR A 372 -5.27 6.57 12.23
C TYR A 372 -6.34 7.20 11.33
N GLU A 373 -6.53 8.51 11.40
CA GLU A 373 -7.58 9.22 10.62
C GLU A 373 -7.31 9.35 9.11
N GLN A 374 -6.06 9.19 8.65
CA GLN A 374 -5.72 9.42 7.24
C GLN A 374 -6.02 8.19 6.38
N GLY A 375 -6.80 8.40 5.32
CA GLY A 375 -6.98 7.44 4.21
C GLY A 375 -7.79 6.18 4.53
N THR A 376 -8.15 5.44 3.48
CA THR A 376 -8.84 4.15 3.56
C THR A 376 -7.92 2.94 3.49
N GLU A 377 -6.61 3.19 3.41
CA GLU A 377 -5.54 2.18 3.29
C GLU A 377 -5.34 1.34 4.56
N TYR A 378 -6.08 1.64 5.63
CA TYR A 378 -6.11 0.83 6.85
C TYR A 378 -6.65 -0.60 6.61
N ASN A 379 -7.31 -0.87 5.48
CA ASN A 379 -7.74 -2.22 5.11
C ASN A 379 -6.55 -3.20 5.07
N TYR A 380 -5.37 -2.77 4.62
CA TYR A 380 -4.17 -3.61 4.61
C TYR A 380 -3.61 -3.86 6.02
N TRP A 381 -3.92 -2.99 6.99
CA TRP A 381 -3.52 -3.16 8.38
C TRP A 381 -4.28 -4.31 9.04
N LEU A 382 -5.38 -4.78 8.44
CA LEU A 382 -6.18 -5.91 8.90
C LEU A 382 -5.63 -7.27 8.44
N ILE A 383 -4.56 -7.32 7.64
CA ILE A 383 -3.90 -8.58 7.24
C ILE A 383 -3.62 -9.51 8.44
N PRO A 384 -3.15 -9.05 9.61
CA PRO A 384 -2.92 -9.95 10.73
C PRO A 384 -4.21 -10.61 11.27
N PHE A 385 -5.35 -9.91 11.18
CA PHE A 385 -6.65 -10.48 11.50
C PHE A 385 -7.08 -11.51 10.45
N TYR A 386 -6.82 -11.27 9.16
CA TYR A 386 -7.12 -12.22 8.07
C TYR A 386 -6.26 -13.50 8.17
N VAL A 387 -5.00 -13.38 8.60
CA VAL A 387 -4.12 -14.51 8.94
C VAL A 387 -4.79 -15.39 10.01
N TRP A 388 -5.23 -14.78 11.11
CA TRP A 388 -5.89 -15.50 12.19
C TRP A 388 -7.20 -16.16 11.77
N PHE A 389 -8.05 -15.42 11.05
CA PHE A 389 -9.36 -15.94 10.64
C PHE A 389 -9.24 -17.10 9.64
N SER A 390 -8.25 -17.08 8.75
CA SER A 390 -7.97 -18.18 7.82
C SER A 390 -7.65 -19.50 8.54
N ILE A 391 -6.95 -19.44 9.68
CA ILE A 391 -6.73 -20.61 10.54
C ILE A 391 -8.06 -21.17 11.06
N LEU A 392 -9.00 -20.30 11.45
CA LEU A 392 -10.33 -20.70 11.92
C LEU A 392 -11.14 -21.35 10.80
N ILE A 393 -11.10 -20.82 9.58
CA ILE A 393 -11.75 -21.47 8.42
C ILE A 393 -11.28 -22.92 8.29
N GLY A 394 -9.97 -23.16 8.42
CA GLY A 394 -9.42 -24.51 8.40
C GLY A 394 -9.99 -25.47 9.44
N LEU A 395 -10.12 -24.98 10.67
CA LEU A 395 -10.69 -25.76 11.77
C LEU A 395 -12.19 -25.99 11.58
N GLY A 396 -12.89 -25.08 10.91
CA GLY A 396 -14.28 -25.24 10.48
C GLY A 396 -14.44 -26.36 9.47
N ILE A 397 -13.61 -26.36 8.41
CA ILE A 397 -13.58 -27.43 7.42
C ILE A 397 -13.24 -28.76 8.09
N GLU A 398 -12.19 -28.81 8.92
CA GLU A 398 -11.80 -30.01 9.66
C GLU A 398 -12.97 -30.57 10.47
N ARG A 399 -13.65 -29.72 11.23
CA ARG A 399 -14.80 -30.11 12.05
C ARG A 399 -16.00 -30.58 11.22
N ALA A 400 -16.17 -30.03 10.03
CA ALA A 400 -17.22 -30.43 9.10
C ALA A 400 -16.93 -31.79 8.45
N VAL A 401 -15.68 -32.21 8.34
CA VAL A 401 -15.32 -33.47 7.63
C VAL A 401 -14.90 -34.61 8.56
N ALA A 402 -14.44 -34.30 9.78
CA ALA A 402 -13.93 -35.28 10.73
C ALA A 402 -14.94 -36.43 10.97
N GLY A 403 -14.47 -37.67 10.79
CA GLY A 403 -15.24 -38.89 11.01
C GLY A 403 -16.28 -39.23 9.92
N ARG A 404 -16.31 -38.51 8.79
CA ARG A 404 -17.29 -38.74 7.71
C ARG A 404 -16.73 -39.63 6.60
N LYS A 405 -17.57 -40.55 6.07
CA LYS A 405 -17.19 -41.45 4.95
C LYS A 405 -16.74 -40.71 3.68
N ARG A 406 -17.36 -39.56 3.36
CA ARG A 406 -17.03 -38.72 2.19
C ARG A 406 -16.19 -37.48 2.55
N GLN A 407 -15.32 -37.59 3.56
CA GLN A 407 -14.51 -36.48 4.09
C GLN A 407 -13.72 -35.73 3.00
N LEU A 408 -13.18 -36.43 2.00
CA LEU A 408 -12.40 -35.81 0.91
C LEU A 408 -13.25 -34.94 -0.01
N TRP A 409 -14.38 -35.50 -0.44
CA TRP A 409 -15.30 -34.77 -1.31
C TRP A 409 -15.84 -33.53 -0.59
N LEU A 410 -16.22 -33.67 0.69
CA LEU A 410 -16.73 -32.54 1.47
C LEU A 410 -15.65 -31.49 1.77
N ALA A 411 -14.41 -31.89 2.09
CA ALA A 411 -13.30 -30.96 2.28
C ALA A 411 -13.01 -30.18 0.99
N SER A 412 -13.00 -30.87 -0.15
CA SER A 412 -12.79 -30.26 -1.47
C SER A 412 -13.93 -29.32 -1.82
N PHE A 413 -15.19 -29.73 -1.60
CA PHE A 413 -16.36 -28.90 -1.83
C PHE A 413 -16.34 -27.62 -1.00
N LEU A 414 -16.11 -27.73 0.32
CA LEU A 414 -16.03 -26.56 1.21
C LEU A 414 -14.84 -25.66 0.88
N GLY A 415 -13.69 -26.24 0.54
CA GLY A 415 -12.52 -25.48 0.10
C GLY A 415 -12.77 -24.72 -1.19
N LEU A 416 -13.31 -25.39 -2.22
CA LEU A 416 -13.67 -24.75 -3.49
C LEU A 416 -14.77 -23.70 -3.31
N ALA A 417 -15.72 -23.89 -2.40
CA ALA A 417 -16.76 -22.91 -2.11
C ALA A 417 -16.20 -21.60 -1.52
N VAL A 418 -15.01 -21.62 -0.92
CA VAL A 418 -14.30 -20.41 -0.47
C VAL A 418 -13.35 -19.89 -1.57
N LEU A 419 -12.59 -20.78 -2.20
CA LEU A 419 -11.53 -20.40 -3.14
C LEU A 419 -12.06 -19.92 -4.50
N LEU A 420 -13.14 -20.51 -5.03
CA LEU A 420 -13.66 -20.13 -6.35
C LEU A 420 -14.18 -18.69 -6.38
N PRO A 421 -14.98 -18.21 -5.40
CA PRO A 421 -15.38 -16.81 -5.35
C PRO A 421 -14.19 -15.85 -5.20
N GLN A 422 -13.23 -16.19 -4.33
CA GLN A 422 -12.00 -15.40 -4.16
C GLN A 422 -11.25 -15.29 -5.48
N MET A 423 -10.96 -16.40 -6.14
CA MET A 423 -10.24 -16.38 -7.42
C MET A 423 -11.02 -15.68 -8.52
N ALA A 424 -12.32 -15.93 -8.66
CA ALA A 424 -13.14 -15.34 -9.72
C ALA A 424 -13.25 -13.80 -9.61
N VAL A 425 -13.38 -13.29 -8.38
CA VAL A 425 -13.49 -11.84 -8.13
C VAL A 425 -12.11 -11.20 -8.09
N ASN A 426 -11.20 -11.71 -7.26
CA ASN A 426 -9.91 -11.07 -7.01
C ASN A 426 -8.98 -11.16 -8.23
N TRP A 427 -9.05 -12.21 -9.05
CA TRP A 427 -8.27 -12.26 -10.30
C TRP A 427 -8.61 -11.08 -11.22
N ARG A 428 -9.89 -10.71 -11.34
CA ARG A 428 -10.31 -9.59 -12.18
C ARG A 428 -9.88 -8.23 -11.62
N LEU A 429 -9.83 -8.10 -10.30
CA LEU A 429 -9.48 -6.85 -9.62
C LEU A 429 -7.96 -6.66 -9.44
N LEU A 430 -7.20 -7.75 -9.33
CA LEU A 430 -5.78 -7.74 -8.93
C LEU A 430 -4.84 -8.26 -10.01
N ASN A 431 -5.35 -8.74 -11.15
CA ASN A 431 -4.48 -9.03 -12.28
C ASN A 431 -3.99 -7.73 -12.93
N ARG A 432 -2.76 -7.35 -12.59
CA ARG A 432 -2.07 -6.15 -13.07
C ARG A 432 -0.96 -6.49 -14.06
N HIS A 433 -0.98 -7.67 -14.68
CA HIS A 433 0.06 -8.10 -15.63
C HIS A 433 0.27 -7.07 -16.75
N ASP A 434 -0.83 -6.62 -17.36
CA ASP A 434 -0.87 -5.64 -18.45
C ASP A 434 -1.18 -4.22 -17.95
N TYR A 435 -0.84 -3.92 -16.69
CA TYR A 435 -1.10 -2.63 -16.08
C TYR A 435 -0.04 -1.60 -16.49
N VAL A 436 -0.49 -0.48 -17.07
CA VAL A 436 0.37 0.61 -17.56
C VAL A 436 -0.13 2.01 -17.21
N LEU A 437 -1.34 2.16 -16.65
CA LEU A 437 -2.00 3.46 -16.53
C LEU A 437 -1.21 4.50 -15.71
N ALA A 438 -0.61 4.10 -14.59
CA ALA A 438 0.20 5.00 -13.76
C ALA A 438 1.47 5.45 -14.51
N ARG A 439 2.11 4.53 -15.25
CA ARG A 439 3.27 4.85 -16.09
C ARG A 439 2.91 5.85 -17.17
N GLU A 440 1.82 5.59 -17.91
CA GLU A 440 1.32 6.48 -18.97
C GLU A 440 0.88 7.84 -18.42
N PHE A 441 0.30 7.88 -17.21
CA PHE A 441 0.02 9.13 -16.52
C PHE A 441 1.30 9.96 -16.30
N GLY A 442 2.37 9.34 -15.78
CA GLY A 442 3.66 10.02 -15.62
C GLY A 442 4.32 10.41 -16.95
N GLU A 443 4.20 9.58 -17.99
CA GLU A 443 4.67 9.91 -19.34
C GLU A 443 3.92 11.11 -19.92
N ASN A 444 2.61 11.24 -19.67
CA ASN A 444 1.83 12.40 -20.09
C ASN A 444 2.18 13.67 -19.29
N LEU A 445 2.62 13.55 -18.03
CA LEU A 445 3.10 14.70 -17.25
C LEU A 445 4.46 15.22 -17.73
N LEU A 446 5.38 14.31 -18.07
CA LEU A 446 6.77 14.66 -18.36
C LEU A 446 7.05 14.79 -19.86
N GLY A 447 6.41 13.98 -20.69
CA GLY A 447 6.84 13.66 -22.05
C GLY A 447 6.92 14.86 -22.99
N LYS A 448 6.04 15.85 -22.80
CA LYS A 448 5.92 17.03 -23.66
C LYS A 448 6.59 18.29 -23.11
N LEU A 449 7.12 18.21 -21.89
CA LEU A 449 7.82 19.35 -21.31
C LEU A 449 9.09 19.67 -22.12
N PRO A 450 9.45 20.94 -22.30
CA PRO A 450 10.73 21.32 -22.89
C PRO A 450 11.92 20.79 -22.07
N SER A 451 13.07 20.59 -22.71
CA SER A 451 14.28 20.14 -22.01
C SER A 451 14.75 21.19 -21.01
N GLY A 452 15.14 20.78 -19.80
CA GLY A 452 15.59 21.69 -18.74
C GLY A 452 14.46 22.46 -18.03
N SER A 453 13.21 22.06 -18.25
CA SER A 453 12.06 22.64 -17.54
C SER A 453 12.02 22.22 -16.08
N VAL A 454 11.39 23.05 -15.24
CA VAL A 454 11.12 22.76 -13.83
C VAL A 454 9.63 22.41 -13.66
N LEU A 455 9.34 21.26 -13.07
CA LEU A 455 7.98 20.82 -12.75
C LEU A 455 7.77 20.78 -11.24
N PHE A 456 6.86 21.61 -10.74
CA PHE A 456 6.36 21.54 -9.37
C PHE A 456 5.28 20.47 -9.25
N THR A 457 5.59 19.40 -8.50
CA THR A 457 4.67 18.30 -8.22
C THR A 457 4.04 18.46 -6.84
N LEU A 458 2.79 18.02 -6.73
CA LEU A 458 2.00 18.16 -5.50
C LEU A 458 1.15 16.93 -5.31
N GLY A 459 1.28 16.29 -4.14
CA GLY A 459 0.61 15.03 -3.88
C GLY A 459 1.52 13.82 -4.06
N ASP A 460 1.09 12.71 -3.45
CA ASP A 460 1.92 11.51 -3.32
C ASP A 460 2.07 10.81 -4.68
N GLN A 461 1.03 10.79 -5.52
CA GLN A 461 1.05 10.07 -6.80
C GLN A 461 1.77 10.86 -7.88
N GLU A 462 1.43 12.14 -7.96
CA GLU A 462 1.93 13.15 -8.87
C GLU A 462 3.43 13.35 -8.71
N SER A 463 3.98 13.03 -7.54
CA SER A 463 5.39 13.12 -7.26
C SER A 463 6.08 11.74 -7.33
N ALA A 464 5.46 10.68 -6.80
CA ALA A 464 6.05 9.34 -6.77
C ALA A 464 6.19 8.69 -8.16
N ILE A 465 5.21 8.90 -9.05
CA ILE A 465 5.21 8.30 -10.39
C ILE A 465 6.31 8.92 -11.26
N PRO A 466 6.38 10.26 -11.45
CA PRO A 466 7.50 10.89 -12.15
C PRO A 466 8.87 10.54 -11.57
N LEU A 467 8.99 10.49 -10.23
CA LEU A 467 10.21 10.07 -9.55
C LEU A 467 10.64 8.66 -9.98
N TYR A 468 9.71 7.70 -10.01
CA TYR A 468 10.00 6.35 -10.49
C TYR A 468 10.46 6.35 -11.95
N LEU A 469 9.75 7.08 -12.82
CA LEU A 469 10.08 7.14 -14.25
C LEU A 469 11.51 7.67 -14.45
N GLN A 470 11.90 8.70 -13.73
CA GLN A 470 13.27 9.25 -13.79
C GLN A 470 14.29 8.29 -13.17
N GLN A 471 14.12 7.91 -11.90
CA GLN A 471 15.17 7.20 -11.15
C GLN A 471 15.31 5.73 -11.52
N VAL A 472 14.21 5.08 -11.90
CA VAL A 472 14.20 3.65 -12.20
C VAL A 472 14.23 3.38 -13.71
N GLU A 473 13.38 4.06 -14.49
CA GLU A 473 13.27 3.85 -15.94
C GLU A 473 14.18 4.79 -16.75
N GLY A 474 14.74 5.84 -16.15
CA GLY A 474 15.61 6.79 -16.86
C GLY A 474 14.87 7.74 -17.80
N PHE A 475 13.56 7.85 -17.69
CA PHE A 475 12.72 8.67 -18.56
C PHE A 475 12.73 10.14 -18.15
N ARG A 476 12.98 11.04 -19.12
CA ARG A 476 12.96 12.51 -18.95
C ARG A 476 13.74 13.02 -17.73
N LYS A 477 14.98 12.53 -17.54
CA LYS A 477 15.90 13.01 -16.49
C LYS A 477 16.34 14.48 -16.64
N ASP A 478 16.08 15.07 -17.80
CA ASP A 478 16.32 16.48 -18.13
C ASP A 478 15.28 17.44 -17.53
N VAL A 479 14.15 16.93 -17.02
CA VAL A 479 13.14 17.73 -16.31
C VAL A 479 13.45 17.75 -14.82
N VAL A 480 13.53 18.93 -14.22
CA VAL A 480 13.76 19.06 -12.77
C VAL A 480 12.44 18.91 -12.02
N LEU A 481 12.36 17.91 -11.15
CA LEU A 481 11.19 17.69 -10.28
C LEU A 481 11.37 18.43 -8.96
N VAL A 482 10.40 19.29 -8.64
CA VAL A 482 10.38 20.06 -7.40
C VAL A 482 9.12 19.70 -6.61
N TRP A 483 9.28 19.02 -5.48
CA TRP A 483 8.14 18.64 -4.63
C TRP A 483 7.67 19.85 -3.82
N ASP A 484 6.39 19.89 -3.47
CA ASP A 484 5.74 20.94 -2.69
C ASP A 484 6.48 21.37 -1.40
N ASN A 485 7.06 20.41 -0.68
CA ASN A 485 7.81 20.69 0.56
C ASN A 485 9.31 20.93 0.36
N SER A 486 9.80 21.00 -0.89
CA SER A 486 11.22 21.24 -1.19
C SER A 486 11.71 22.60 -0.68
N PHE A 487 10.80 23.57 -0.62
CA PHE A 487 11.08 24.91 -0.12
C PHE A 487 10.78 25.09 1.37
N THR A 488 10.20 24.11 2.05
CA THR A 488 9.96 24.21 3.50
C THR A 488 11.26 23.99 4.29
N PHE A 489 12.03 22.97 3.91
CA PHE A 489 13.22 22.54 4.65
C PHE A 489 14.52 23.05 4.02
N ASN A 490 15.39 23.65 4.85
CA ASN A 490 16.66 24.22 4.37
C ASN A 490 17.54 23.21 3.62
N TRP A 491 17.68 22.00 4.16
CA TRP A 491 18.49 20.96 3.54
C TRP A 491 17.96 20.54 2.15
N LYS A 492 16.64 20.62 1.90
CA LYS A 492 16.07 20.32 0.57
C LYS A 492 16.42 21.41 -0.43
N ARG A 493 16.37 22.68 -0.03
CA ARG A 493 16.80 23.81 -0.87
C ARG A 493 18.30 23.73 -1.19
N GLU A 494 19.13 23.45 -0.20
CA GLU A 494 20.57 23.25 -0.38
C GLU A 494 20.86 22.09 -1.34
N ARG A 495 20.13 20.98 -1.20
CA ARG A 495 20.24 19.83 -2.09
C ARG A 495 19.79 20.15 -3.51
N LEU A 496 18.65 20.81 -3.68
CA LEU A 496 18.16 21.25 -4.99
C LEU A 496 19.22 22.14 -5.69
N ALA A 497 19.80 23.09 -4.96
CA ALA A 497 20.86 23.96 -5.48
C ALA A 497 22.16 23.21 -5.83
N ALA A 498 22.46 22.13 -5.12
CA ALA A 498 23.65 21.32 -5.36
C ALA A 498 23.48 20.34 -6.54
N GLU A 499 22.29 19.77 -6.68
CA GLU A 499 21.93 18.85 -7.78
C GLU A 499 21.69 19.61 -9.10
N HIS A 500 21.22 20.86 -9.01
CA HIS A 500 20.88 21.72 -10.14
C HIS A 500 21.55 23.11 -10.01
N PRO A 501 22.87 23.21 -10.24
CA PRO A 501 23.60 24.47 -10.13
C PRO A 501 23.18 25.53 -11.17
N GLU A 502 22.48 25.11 -12.23
CA GLU A 502 21.83 25.99 -13.20
C GLU A 502 20.65 26.78 -12.61
N LEU A 503 20.03 26.27 -11.53
CA LEU A 503 18.89 26.93 -10.89
C LEU A 503 19.33 27.88 -9.78
N VAL A 504 18.73 29.07 -9.76
CA VAL A 504 18.90 30.05 -8.70
C VAL A 504 17.94 29.74 -7.56
N VAL A 505 18.40 28.96 -6.58
CA VAL A 505 17.59 28.57 -5.40
C VAL A 505 17.76 29.57 -4.24
N PRO A 506 16.67 30.15 -3.71
CA PRO A 506 16.69 31.02 -2.53
C PRO A 506 17.30 30.37 -1.29
N ARG A 507 18.16 31.12 -0.60
CA ARG A 507 18.88 30.70 0.61
C ARG A 507 18.20 31.16 1.90
N ALA A 508 16.88 31.36 1.90
CA ALA A 508 16.15 31.73 3.10
C ALA A 508 16.39 30.71 4.22
N ILE A 509 16.63 31.16 5.45
CA ILE A 509 16.85 30.28 6.61
C ILE A 509 15.78 30.59 7.66
N GLY A 510 14.83 29.67 7.81
CA GLY A 510 13.79 29.74 8.82
C GLY A 510 14.24 29.22 10.18
N LYS A 511 13.34 29.29 11.16
CA LYS A 511 13.59 28.83 12.52
C LYS A 511 13.91 27.34 12.54
N ASN A 512 15.05 26.96 13.14
CA ASN A 512 15.55 25.58 13.16
C ASN A 512 15.71 24.95 11.76
N GLY A 513 15.98 25.76 10.73
CA GLY A 513 16.13 25.28 9.35
C GLY A 513 14.81 24.92 8.65
N VAL A 514 13.67 25.34 9.21
CA VAL A 514 12.33 25.14 8.65
C VAL A 514 11.69 26.50 8.45
N LEU A 515 11.25 26.81 7.22
CA LEU A 515 10.45 28.00 6.94
C LEU A 515 9.01 27.78 7.42
N SER A 516 8.36 28.85 7.89
CA SER A 516 6.90 28.87 8.03
C SER A 516 6.23 28.69 6.66
N ASP A 517 4.94 28.38 6.63
CA ASP A 517 4.23 28.22 5.35
C ASP A 517 4.27 29.51 4.52
N GLU A 518 4.11 30.68 5.15
CA GLU A 518 4.24 32.00 4.49
C GLU A 518 5.65 32.25 3.96
N GLU A 519 6.69 31.94 4.75
CA GLU A 519 8.08 32.06 4.33
C GLU A 519 8.42 31.11 3.17
N ALA A 520 7.89 29.89 3.20
CA ALA A 520 8.08 28.89 2.16
C ALA A 520 7.41 29.32 0.84
N VAL A 521 6.21 29.88 0.92
CA VAL A 521 5.53 30.51 -0.22
C VAL A 521 6.37 31.63 -0.81
N GLY A 522 6.88 32.55 0.03
CA GLY A 522 7.75 33.63 -0.43
C GLY A 522 9.04 33.13 -1.10
N ALA A 523 9.62 32.04 -0.59
CA ALA A 523 10.78 31.41 -1.21
C ALA A 523 10.46 30.73 -2.55
N ILE A 524 9.26 30.15 -2.71
CA ILE A 524 8.84 29.60 -4.01
C ILE A 524 8.63 30.73 -5.03
N ASP A 525 7.99 31.82 -4.62
CA ASP A 525 7.77 32.98 -5.50
C ASP A 525 9.10 33.62 -5.94
N GLU A 526 10.04 33.80 -5.00
CA GLU A 526 11.40 34.26 -5.31
C GLU A 526 12.13 33.30 -6.28
N PHE A 527 12.01 31.99 -6.07
CA PHE A 527 12.58 30.99 -6.97
C PHE A 527 12.00 31.12 -8.38
N ILE A 528 10.67 31.19 -8.51
CA ILE A 528 10.00 31.33 -9.79
C ILE A 528 10.49 32.61 -10.49
N ALA A 529 10.45 33.75 -9.80
CA ALA A 529 10.85 35.05 -10.35
C ALA A 529 12.30 35.07 -10.86
N LYS A 530 13.22 34.36 -10.19
CA LYS A 530 14.65 34.33 -10.56
C LYS A 530 14.98 33.38 -11.70
N ASN A 531 14.21 32.30 -11.88
CA ASN A 531 14.50 31.28 -12.88
C ASN A 531 13.62 31.41 -14.13
N ILE A 532 12.50 32.13 -14.05
CA ILE A 532 11.58 32.30 -15.16
C ILE A 532 12.22 33.15 -16.28
N GLY A 533 12.24 32.58 -17.49
CA GLY A 533 12.85 33.15 -18.69
C GLY A 533 14.12 32.42 -19.14
N GLU A 534 14.88 31.84 -18.21
CA GLU A 534 15.95 30.89 -18.52
C GLU A 534 15.42 29.45 -18.55
N HIS A 535 14.48 29.15 -17.64
CA HIS A 535 13.80 27.87 -17.57
C HIS A 535 12.29 28.04 -17.72
N ASP A 536 11.66 27.07 -18.40
CA ASP A 536 10.21 26.93 -18.38
C ASP A 536 9.77 26.29 -17.06
N ILE A 537 8.83 26.93 -16.36
CA ILE A 537 8.35 26.48 -15.06
C ILE A 537 6.88 26.06 -15.17
N PHE A 538 6.59 24.87 -14.65
CA PHE A 538 5.27 24.25 -14.69
C PHE A 538 4.77 23.90 -13.29
N LEU A 539 3.48 24.09 -13.07
CA LEU A 539 2.78 23.76 -11.83
C LEU A 539 1.67 22.76 -12.14
N ILE A 540 1.50 21.75 -11.30
CA ILE A 540 0.41 20.78 -11.49
C ILE A 540 -0.98 21.36 -11.13
N THR A 541 -1.04 22.43 -10.34
CA THR A 541 -2.30 23.07 -9.92
C THR A 541 -2.12 24.57 -9.69
N ARG A 542 -3.15 25.34 -10.04
CA ARG A 542 -3.21 26.80 -9.86
C ARG A 542 -3.47 27.25 -8.42
N ASN A 543 -4.00 26.36 -7.56
CA ASN A 543 -4.61 26.76 -6.27
C ASN A 543 -3.68 26.60 -5.06
N VAL A 544 -2.43 26.14 -5.23
CA VAL A 544 -1.62 25.72 -4.08
C VAL A 544 -0.27 26.43 -3.99
N ILE A 545 0.28 26.87 -5.11
CA ILE A 545 1.50 27.67 -5.15
C ILE A 545 1.09 29.08 -5.57
N PRO A 546 1.09 30.05 -4.64
CA PRO A 546 0.82 31.45 -4.97
C PRO A 546 1.86 31.91 -5.97
N VAL A 547 1.39 32.46 -7.08
CA VAL A 547 2.23 33.11 -8.07
C VAL A 547 2.01 34.61 -7.88
N SER A 548 3.09 35.41 -7.85
CA SER A 548 2.98 36.87 -7.74
C SER A 548 1.96 37.46 -8.73
N GLU A 549 1.31 38.58 -8.36
CA GLU A 549 0.34 39.28 -9.22
C GLU A 549 0.93 39.73 -10.57
N GLU A 550 2.26 39.79 -10.68
CA GLU A 550 2.99 40.19 -11.89
C GLU A 550 3.17 39.04 -12.91
N LEU A 551 2.84 37.81 -12.52
CA LEU A 551 3.02 36.61 -13.34
C LEU A 551 1.68 35.99 -13.73
N PHE A 552 1.67 35.34 -14.89
CA PHE A 552 0.47 34.73 -15.45
C PHE A 552 0.62 33.21 -15.51
N LEU A 553 -0.50 32.51 -15.30
CA LEU A 553 -0.59 31.07 -15.51
C LEU A 553 -1.38 30.81 -16.78
N ILE A 554 -0.76 30.10 -17.72
CA ILE A 554 -1.44 29.60 -18.92
C ILE A 554 -1.62 28.09 -18.80
N PRO A 555 -2.77 27.54 -19.22
CA PRO A 555 -2.96 26.09 -19.23
C PRO A 555 -2.03 25.46 -20.26
N ASP A 556 -1.38 24.35 -19.89
CA ASP A 556 -0.51 23.59 -20.77
C ASP A 556 -0.66 22.09 -20.52
N GLY A 557 -1.61 21.47 -21.23
CA GLY A 557 -2.05 20.11 -20.94
C GLY A 557 -2.63 19.98 -19.54
N THR A 558 -2.16 18.98 -18.79
CA THR A 558 -2.51 18.73 -17.37
C THR A 558 -1.84 19.68 -16.39
N LEU A 559 -0.99 20.59 -16.88
CA LEU A 559 -0.16 21.48 -16.09
C LEU A 559 -0.54 22.94 -16.36
N TRP A 560 0.07 23.83 -15.58
CA TRP A 560 0.03 25.26 -15.75
C TRP A 560 1.44 25.77 -15.99
N LYS A 561 1.67 26.45 -17.12
CA LYS A 561 2.94 27.10 -17.39
C LYS A 561 2.95 28.50 -16.79
N VAL A 562 4.00 28.83 -16.06
CA VAL A 562 4.22 30.17 -15.51
C VAL A 562 4.88 31.05 -16.56
N VAL A 563 4.33 32.23 -16.82
CA VAL A 563 4.83 33.17 -17.84
C VAL A 563 4.83 34.62 -17.34
N LYS A 564 5.78 35.43 -17.83
CA LYS A 564 5.88 36.87 -17.49
C LYS A 564 4.86 37.73 -18.22
N GLU A 565 4.38 37.27 -19.38
CA GLU A 565 3.45 38.01 -20.21
C GLU A 565 2.29 37.09 -20.65
N PRO A 566 1.05 37.60 -20.68
CA PRO A 566 -0.13 36.79 -21.00
C PRO A 566 -0.17 36.37 -22.49
N LYS A 567 0.70 36.91 -23.35
CA LYS A 567 0.80 36.60 -24.78
C LYS A 567 1.63 35.35 -25.09
N ALA A 568 1.92 34.51 -24.12
CA ALA A 568 2.68 33.30 -24.34
C ALA A 568 1.97 32.33 -25.31
N VAL A 569 2.77 31.51 -26.00
CA VAL A 569 2.26 30.54 -26.98
C VAL A 569 1.69 29.34 -26.24
N ILE A 570 0.44 28.96 -26.53
CA ILE A 570 -0.15 27.70 -26.09
C ILE A 570 0.11 26.65 -27.17
N ASP A 571 0.63 25.49 -26.79
CA ASP A 571 0.83 24.37 -27.69
C ASP A 571 -0.30 23.35 -27.52
N LEU A 572 -1.15 23.22 -28.54
CA LEU A 572 -2.28 22.28 -28.48
C LEU A 572 -1.82 20.82 -28.46
N ASP A 573 -0.57 20.54 -28.87
CA ASP A 573 -0.01 19.21 -28.71
C ASP A 573 0.00 18.78 -27.26
N HIS A 574 0.13 19.69 -26.29
CA HIS A 574 0.20 19.32 -24.88
C HIS A 574 -1.14 18.83 -24.29
N PHE A 575 -2.26 19.04 -25.00
CA PHE A 575 -3.60 18.58 -24.63
C PHE A 575 -4.02 17.27 -25.29
N SER A 576 -3.13 16.66 -26.08
CA SER A 576 -3.31 15.29 -26.56
C SER A 576 -2.65 14.29 -25.59
N TYR A 577 -3.41 13.30 -25.12
CA TYR A 577 -2.91 12.32 -24.17
C TYR A 577 -2.74 10.97 -24.84
N SER A 578 -1.57 10.36 -24.68
CA SER A 578 -1.32 9.02 -25.17
C SER A 578 -1.60 8.02 -24.06
N TYR A 579 -2.59 7.16 -24.30
CA TYR A 579 -2.83 5.98 -23.50
C TYR A 579 -3.08 4.81 -24.43
N SER A 580 -2.38 3.69 -24.21
CA SER A 580 -2.42 2.51 -25.08
C SER A 580 -3.77 1.78 -25.06
N ASP A 581 -4.56 1.93 -23.99
CA ASP A 581 -5.85 1.26 -23.81
C ASP A 581 -7.02 2.27 -23.92
N PRO A 582 -7.88 2.18 -24.95
CA PRO A 582 -9.07 3.04 -25.06
C PRO A 582 -10.11 2.77 -23.96
N LYS A 583 -10.01 1.64 -23.24
CA LYS A 583 -10.82 1.30 -22.07
C LYS A 583 -10.06 1.49 -20.75
N ARG A 584 -8.95 2.23 -20.74
CA ARG A 584 -8.08 2.47 -19.58
C ARG A 584 -8.82 2.79 -18.27
N TYR A 585 -9.91 3.55 -18.34
CA TYR A 585 -10.69 3.95 -17.16
C TYR A 585 -11.74 2.93 -16.70
N LEU A 586 -12.01 1.88 -17.50
CA LEU A 586 -13.00 0.85 -17.21
C LEU A 586 -12.43 -0.32 -16.41
N ARG A 587 -11.13 -0.31 -16.10
CA ARG A 587 -10.52 -1.38 -15.31
C ARG A 587 -11.15 -1.37 -13.92
N PRO A 588 -11.68 -2.52 -13.47
CA PRO A 588 -12.40 -2.57 -12.20
C PRO A 588 -11.38 -2.42 -11.06
N GLU A 589 -11.27 -1.20 -10.55
CA GLU A 589 -10.50 -0.90 -9.35
C GLU A 589 -11.46 -0.76 -8.17
N ARG A 590 -11.02 -1.19 -6.99
CA ARG A 590 -11.84 -1.00 -5.79
C ARG A 590 -11.79 0.49 -5.44
N ALA A 591 -12.95 1.16 -5.50
CA ALA A 591 -13.07 2.53 -5.04
C ALA A 591 -12.60 2.65 -3.57
N GLU A 592 -11.61 3.51 -3.37
CA GLU A 592 -11.13 3.91 -2.05
C GLU A 592 -11.94 5.15 -1.62
N HIS A 593 -12.44 5.21 -0.38
CA HIS A 593 -13.27 6.36 0.02
C HIS A 593 -12.46 7.66 0.08
N SER A 594 -13.18 8.77 -0.06
CA SER A 594 -12.67 10.13 -0.18
C SER A 594 -11.69 10.55 0.90
N MET A 595 -10.70 11.35 0.51
CA MET A 595 -9.80 12.04 1.44
C MET A 595 -10.11 13.54 1.48
N LYS A 596 -10.03 14.10 2.69
CA LYS A 596 -9.89 15.55 2.88
C LYS A 596 -8.41 15.80 3.17
N ARG A 597 -7.73 16.59 2.32
CA ARG A 597 -6.33 17.02 2.53
C ARG A 597 -6.32 18.51 2.84
N LYS A 598 -5.44 18.97 3.73
CA LYS A 598 -5.17 20.41 3.88
C LYS A 598 -4.02 20.80 2.95
N ASN A 599 -4.12 21.91 2.21
CA ASN A 599 -3.04 22.45 1.39
C ASN A 599 -2.01 23.20 2.28
N VAL A 600 -0.91 23.68 1.68
CA VAL A 600 0.16 24.45 2.37
C VAL A 600 -0.37 25.76 2.96
N LEU A 601 -1.48 26.29 2.41
CA LEU A 601 -2.18 27.47 2.92
C LEU A 601 -3.21 27.16 4.03
N GLY A 602 -3.34 25.88 4.44
CA GLY A 602 -4.27 25.44 5.47
C GLY A 602 -5.70 25.11 4.99
N ASP A 603 -6.04 25.32 3.73
CA ASP A 603 -7.36 25.04 3.15
C ASP A 603 -7.60 23.54 3.01
N THR A 604 -8.80 23.10 3.39
CA THR A 604 -9.19 21.70 3.23
C THR A 604 -9.75 21.44 1.84
N ILE A 605 -8.97 20.78 0.98
CA ILE A 605 -9.40 20.28 -0.32
C ILE A 605 -9.99 18.87 -0.12
N ALA A 606 -11.28 18.73 -0.40
CA ALA A 606 -11.92 17.41 -0.49
C ALA A 606 -11.66 16.87 -1.90
N LEU A 607 -10.86 15.81 -2.01
CA LEU A 607 -10.76 15.02 -3.23
C LEU A 607 -11.57 13.76 -2.99
N GLU A 608 -12.74 13.68 -3.63
CA GLU A 608 -13.41 12.39 -3.82
C GLU A 608 -12.49 11.54 -4.69
N ARG A 609 -11.71 10.66 -4.07
CA ARG A 609 -10.96 9.66 -4.80
C ARG A 609 -11.97 8.61 -5.27
N GLY A 610 -12.20 8.54 -6.57
CA GLY A 610 -12.68 7.30 -7.19
C GLY A 610 -11.57 6.24 -7.19
N GLY A 611 -11.68 5.22 -8.05
CA GLY A 611 -10.53 4.38 -8.36
C GLY A 611 -9.35 5.22 -8.84
N TYR A 612 -8.14 4.66 -8.87
CA TYR A 612 -6.99 5.41 -9.41
C TYR A 612 -7.16 5.71 -10.90
N SER A 613 -7.89 4.85 -11.61
CA SER A 613 -8.42 5.16 -12.93
C SER A 613 -9.21 6.47 -12.99
N ASP A 614 -10.03 6.76 -11.97
CA ASP A 614 -10.80 8.00 -11.87
C ASP A 614 -9.89 9.19 -11.58
N GLN A 615 -8.77 9.00 -10.88
CA GLN A 615 -7.78 10.07 -10.65
C GLN A 615 -7.14 10.52 -11.97
N ALA A 616 -6.59 9.59 -12.76
CA ALA A 616 -6.03 9.90 -14.08
C ALA A 616 -7.07 10.56 -15.00
N ARG A 617 -8.31 10.05 -15.00
CA ARG A 617 -9.43 10.66 -15.74
C ARG A 617 -9.71 12.10 -15.29
N THR A 618 -9.69 12.35 -13.98
CA THR A 618 -9.96 13.69 -13.43
C THR A 618 -8.91 14.70 -13.88
N PHE A 619 -7.64 14.32 -13.95
CA PHE A 619 -6.58 15.17 -14.51
C PHE A 619 -6.85 15.52 -15.98
N GLU A 620 -7.22 14.54 -16.79
CA GLU A 620 -7.52 14.75 -18.21
C GLU A 620 -8.74 15.67 -18.42
N LEU A 621 -9.81 15.45 -17.64
CA LEU A 621 -11.00 16.30 -17.65
C LEU A 621 -10.68 17.72 -17.20
N GLN A 622 -9.88 17.88 -16.14
CA GLN A 622 -9.50 19.19 -15.63
C GLN A 622 -8.63 19.96 -16.63
N ALA A 623 -7.73 19.29 -17.34
CA ALA A 623 -6.92 19.90 -18.38
C ALA A 623 -7.77 20.52 -19.51
N LYS A 624 -8.73 19.74 -20.03
CA LYS A 624 -9.64 20.23 -21.06
C LYS A 624 -10.55 21.34 -20.55
N LYS A 625 -10.99 21.26 -19.29
CA LYS A 625 -11.73 22.35 -18.63
C LYS A 625 -10.90 23.63 -18.60
N ASN A 626 -9.64 23.54 -18.17
CA ASN A 626 -8.74 24.70 -18.07
C ASN A 626 -8.53 25.34 -19.45
N LEU A 627 -8.33 24.55 -20.51
CA LEU A 627 -8.21 25.05 -21.88
C LEU A 627 -9.49 25.78 -22.32
N ALA A 628 -10.66 25.19 -22.06
CA ALA A 628 -11.93 25.76 -22.46
C ALA A 628 -12.21 27.11 -21.75
N GLU A 629 -12.03 27.14 -20.43
CA GLU A 629 -12.18 28.35 -19.62
C GLU A 629 -11.21 29.45 -20.06
N TRP A 630 -9.96 29.08 -20.39
CA TRP A 630 -8.96 30.01 -20.86
C TRP A 630 -9.30 30.62 -22.22
N CYS A 631 -9.66 29.78 -23.20
CA CYS A 631 -10.09 30.23 -24.52
C CYS A 631 -11.34 31.14 -24.44
N LEU A 632 -12.32 30.78 -23.60
CA LEU A 632 -13.53 31.57 -23.39
C LEU A 632 -13.22 32.91 -22.71
N GLY A 633 -12.34 32.92 -21.71
CA GLY A 633 -11.91 34.15 -21.04
C GLY A 633 -11.21 35.12 -21.99
N ALA A 634 -10.26 34.62 -22.79
CA ALA A 634 -9.58 35.42 -23.80
C ALA A 634 -10.53 36.00 -24.86
N GLU A 635 -11.56 35.22 -25.24
CA GLU A 635 -12.61 35.63 -26.17
C GLU A 635 -13.46 36.77 -25.59
N GLN A 636 -13.92 36.65 -24.35
CA GLN A 636 -14.72 37.67 -23.67
C GLN A 636 -13.96 38.98 -23.47
N GLU A 637 -12.65 38.90 -23.27
CA GLU A 637 -11.77 40.06 -23.11
C GLU A 637 -11.33 40.67 -24.46
N GLY A 638 -11.69 40.05 -25.60
CA GLY A 638 -11.30 40.49 -26.93
C GLY A 638 -9.79 40.41 -27.19
N LYS A 639 -9.09 39.49 -26.53
CA LYS A 639 -7.63 39.34 -26.63
C LYS A 639 -7.23 38.40 -27.76
N ALA A 640 -6.12 38.73 -28.43
CA ALA A 640 -5.37 37.76 -29.24
C ALA A 640 -4.53 36.87 -28.34
N ILE A 641 -4.55 35.57 -28.61
CA ILE A 641 -3.59 34.63 -28.02
C ILE A 641 -2.83 33.91 -29.13
N ARG A 642 -1.56 33.59 -28.85
CA ARG A 642 -0.73 32.82 -29.77
C ARG A 642 -0.95 31.33 -29.52
N VAL A 643 -1.31 30.60 -30.55
CA VAL A 643 -1.59 29.16 -30.47
C VAL A 643 -0.75 28.45 -31.51
N ARG A 644 -0.09 27.37 -31.09
CA ARG A 644 0.51 26.41 -32.00
C ARG A 644 -0.44 25.22 -32.14
N GLU A 645 -0.95 25.01 -33.35
CA GLU A 645 -1.68 23.79 -33.68
C GLU A 645 -0.74 22.59 -33.76
N THR A 646 -1.29 21.39 -33.60
CA THR A 646 -0.53 20.13 -33.67
C THR A 646 0.29 20.02 -34.94
N GLY A 647 1.62 20.05 -34.80
CA GLY A 647 2.55 20.04 -35.94
C GLY A 647 2.46 21.27 -36.87
N GLY A 648 1.77 22.33 -36.46
CA GLY A 648 1.50 23.54 -37.23
C GLY A 648 2.40 24.73 -36.87
N ALA A 649 2.18 25.84 -37.58
CA ALA A 649 2.81 27.14 -37.26
C ALA A 649 2.13 27.81 -36.05
N ILE A 650 2.79 28.80 -35.47
CA ILE A 650 2.18 29.65 -34.44
C ILE A 650 1.25 30.65 -35.14
N GLU A 651 -0.01 30.67 -34.75
CA GLU A 651 -1.04 31.59 -35.24
C GLU A 651 -1.62 32.44 -34.10
N ASP A 652 -2.09 33.65 -34.43
CA ASP A 652 -2.88 34.47 -33.50
C ASP A 652 -4.36 34.09 -33.62
N TRP A 653 -4.94 33.64 -32.51
CA TRP A 653 -6.35 33.30 -32.40
C TRP A 653 -7.13 34.42 -31.71
N GLN A 654 -8.27 34.79 -32.30
CA GLN A 654 -9.23 35.77 -31.79
C GLN A 654 -10.66 35.36 -32.19
N GLY A 655 -11.67 35.88 -31.49
CA GLY A 655 -13.07 35.74 -31.85
C GLY A 655 -13.50 34.28 -32.02
N ASP A 656 -14.03 33.93 -33.19
CA ASP A 656 -14.61 32.61 -33.48
C ASP A 656 -13.62 31.45 -33.31
N LYS A 657 -12.32 31.66 -33.55
CA LYS A 657 -11.29 30.62 -33.30
C LYS A 657 -11.23 30.27 -31.81
N LEU A 658 -11.35 31.24 -30.92
CA LEU A 658 -11.36 31.03 -29.46
C LEU A 658 -12.67 30.41 -28.97
N ALA A 659 -13.80 30.82 -29.54
CA ALA A 659 -15.08 30.18 -29.27
C ALA A 659 -15.05 28.70 -29.70
N THR A 660 -14.44 28.40 -30.85
CA THR A 660 -14.27 27.03 -31.36
C THR A 660 -13.34 26.21 -30.45
N CYS A 661 -12.20 26.79 -30.01
CA CYS A 661 -11.33 26.17 -29.02
C CYS A 661 -12.08 25.74 -27.76
N ALA A 662 -12.87 26.66 -27.18
CA ALA A 662 -13.63 26.39 -25.97
C ALA A 662 -14.69 25.30 -26.18
N LEU A 663 -15.35 25.33 -27.34
CA LEU A 663 -16.33 24.33 -27.73
C LEU A 663 -15.70 22.94 -27.84
N GLU A 664 -14.61 22.80 -28.59
CA GLU A 664 -13.92 21.53 -28.81
C GLU A 664 -13.34 20.96 -27.52
N ALA A 665 -12.80 21.81 -26.65
CA ALA A 665 -12.29 21.40 -25.36
C ALA A 665 -13.40 20.84 -24.45
N TYR A 666 -14.56 21.52 -24.35
CA TYR A 666 -15.70 21.03 -23.58
C TYR A 666 -16.33 19.76 -24.18
N GLU A 667 -16.49 19.69 -25.51
CA GLU A 667 -16.94 18.47 -26.19
C GLU A 667 -15.96 17.31 -25.96
N GLY A 668 -14.65 17.59 -25.99
CA GLY A 668 -13.62 16.61 -25.68
C GLY A 668 -13.69 16.10 -24.23
N MET A 669 -14.14 16.91 -23.27
CA MET A 669 -14.41 16.44 -21.91
C MET A 669 -15.58 15.45 -21.89
N LEU A 670 -16.69 15.80 -22.56
CA LEU A 670 -17.87 14.96 -22.62
C LEU A 670 -17.62 13.66 -23.40
N ALA A 671 -16.66 13.65 -24.33
CA ALA A 671 -16.20 12.44 -24.99
C ALA A 671 -15.45 11.49 -24.04
N ILE A 672 -14.70 12.02 -23.07
CA ILE A 672 -14.01 11.22 -22.03
C ILE A 672 -15.01 10.67 -21.02
N ASP A 673 -15.90 11.53 -20.51
CA ASP A 673 -16.93 11.15 -19.55
C ASP A 673 -18.27 11.83 -19.91
N PRO A 674 -19.16 11.13 -20.63
CA PRO A 674 -20.47 11.65 -20.99
C PRO A 674 -21.37 11.92 -19.79
N SER A 675 -21.05 11.35 -18.62
CA SER A 675 -21.81 11.51 -17.39
C SER A 675 -21.32 12.71 -16.55
N PHE A 676 -20.18 13.30 -16.91
CA PHE A 676 -19.62 14.45 -16.22
C PHE A 676 -20.58 15.64 -16.33
N TYR A 677 -21.14 16.05 -15.20
CA TYR A 677 -22.09 17.15 -15.13
C TYR A 677 -21.52 18.32 -14.33
N HIS A 678 -21.44 19.48 -14.96
CA HIS A 678 -21.12 20.75 -14.31
C HIS A 678 -21.98 21.84 -14.93
N ARG A 679 -22.91 22.40 -14.15
CA ARG A 679 -23.93 23.34 -14.65
C ARG A 679 -23.36 24.43 -15.54
N GLU A 680 -22.28 25.07 -15.11
CA GLU A 680 -21.61 26.16 -15.83
C GLU A 680 -21.06 25.73 -17.19
N ILE A 681 -20.56 24.49 -17.31
CA ILE A 681 -20.04 23.96 -18.57
C ILE A 681 -21.18 23.74 -19.57
N PHE A 682 -22.29 23.15 -19.12
CA PHE A 682 -23.46 22.93 -19.98
C PHE A 682 -24.09 24.26 -20.44
N LEU A 683 -24.14 25.26 -19.55
CA LEU A 683 -24.57 26.62 -19.93
C LEU A 683 -23.61 27.25 -20.95
N SER A 684 -22.30 27.09 -20.75
CA SER A 684 -21.28 27.59 -21.68
C SER A 684 -21.41 26.94 -23.06
N LEU A 685 -21.56 25.61 -23.11
CA LEU A 685 -21.83 24.85 -24.34
C LEU A 685 -23.11 25.34 -25.04
N SER A 686 -24.20 25.51 -24.29
CA SER A 686 -25.46 26.05 -24.83
C SER A 686 -25.25 27.40 -25.50
N ASN A 687 -24.57 28.32 -24.81
CA ASN A 687 -24.30 29.67 -25.32
C ASN A 687 -23.38 29.65 -26.55
N LEU A 688 -22.32 28.84 -26.54
CA LEU A 688 -21.40 28.69 -27.66
C LEU A 688 -22.12 28.16 -28.91
N TYR A 689 -22.93 27.10 -28.77
CA TYR A 689 -23.70 26.56 -29.89
C TYR A 689 -24.75 27.53 -30.42
N ALA A 690 -25.42 28.29 -29.55
CA ALA A 690 -26.37 29.31 -29.96
C ALA A 690 -25.68 30.40 -30.79
N ARG A 691 -24.50 30.86 -30.35
CA ARG A 691 -23.69 31.85 -31.07
C ARG A 691 -23.20 31.34 -32.42
N MET A 692 -22.87 30.05 -32.52
CA MET A 692 -22.44 29.40 -33.76
C MET A 692 -23.61 28.99 -34.68
N GLY A 693 -24.85 29.40 -34.36
CA GLY A 693 -26.03 29.14 -35.18
C GLY A 693 -26.60 27.72 -35.09
N ASN A 694 -26.21 26.93 -34.09
CA ASN A 694 -26.72 25.58 -33.86
C ASN A 694 -27.72 25.55 -32.71
N GLU A 695 -28.92 26.07 -32.96
CA GLU A 695 -30.00 26.17 -31.97
C GLU A 695 -30.42 24.81 -31.38
N ALA A 696 -30.35 23.74 -32.19
CA ALA A 696 -30.71 22.40 -31.76
C ALA A 696 -29.78 21.90 -30.64
N LYS A 697 -28.46 22.00 -30.84
CA LYS A 697 -27.48 21.63 -29.79
C LYS A 697 -27.52 22.60 -28.61
N ALA A 698 -27.75 23.88 -28.85
CA ALA A 698 -27.89 24.86 -27.77
C ALA A 698 -29.03 24.46 -26.81
N MET A 699 -30.21 24.19 -27.37
CA MET A 699 -31.37 23.73 -26.60
C MET A 699 -31.15 22.36 -25.95
N GLU A 700 -30.42 21.45 -26.59
CA GLU A 700 -30.07 20.17 -25.98
C GLU A 700 -29.31 20.36 -24.66
N TYR A 701 -28.23 21.14 -24.68
CA TYR A 701 -27.41 21.38 -23.49
C TYR A 701 -28.15 22.20 -22.43
N TYR A 702 -28.95 23.20 -22.84
CA TYR A 702 -29.81 23.95 -21.94
C TYR A 702 -30.83 23.05 -21.22
N ASN A 703 -31.48 22.14 -21.95
CA ASN A 703 -32.43 21.19 -21.38
C ASN A 703 -31.78 20.22 -20.40
N ARG A 704 -30.52 19.79 -20.65
CA ARG A 704 -29.76 18.96 -19.68
C ARG A 704 -29.52 19.70 -18.36
N VAL A 705 -29.27 21.01 -18.39
CA VAL A 705 -29.17 21.83 -17.17
C VAL A 705 -30.50 21.82 -16.39
N LEU A 706 -31.62 22.02 -17.08
CA LEU A 706 -32.94 22.02 -16.46
C LEU A 706 -33.29 20.67 -15.83
N LEU A 707 -33.09 19.56 -16.56
CA LEU A 707 -33.37 18.20 -16.08
C LEU A 707 -32.57 17.86 -14.82
N LYS A 708 -31.29 18.23 -14.76
CA LYS A 708 -30.42 18.00 -13.59
C LYS A 708 -30.70 18.94 -12.43
N SER A 709 -31.27 20.13 -12.67
CA SER A 709 -31.67 21.06 -11.60
C SER A 709 -32.96 20.66 -10.87
N GLN A 710 -33.73 19.75 -11.45
CA GLN A 710 -34.99 19.22 -10.89
C GLN A 710 -34.83 17.88 -10.14
N GLN A 711 -33.68 17.22 -10.30
CA GLN A 711 -33.27 16.02 -9.56
C GLN A 711 -32.46 16.41 -8.33
#